data_AF-A0A072U9A9-F1
#
_entry.id   AF-A0A072U9A9-F1
#
_cell.length_a   1.000
_cell.length_b   1.000
_cell.length_c   1.000
_cell.angle_alpha   90.00
_cell.angle_beta   90.00
_cell.angle_gamma   90.00
#
_symmetry.space_group_name_H-M   'P 1'
#
loop_
_entity.id
_entity.type
_entity.pdbx_description
1 polymer ?
#
loop_
_entity_poly.entity_id
_entity_poly.type
_entity_poly.pdbx_seq_one_letter_code
_entity_poly.pdbx_strand_id
1 'polypeptide(L)'
;MVAFGKKLKDRQIQEWQGYYINYKLMKKRVRQYAQQIQHGTLDRRHVLKDFSRMLDNQIEKIVLFLLEQQGLLASRIAKLGEMHNDLQEEPEIHKIAELRESYRTVGQELLNLLYFVEINAVGLRKILKKFDKRFGYRFTDYYVKTRANHPYSQLQQVFKHVGIGAVVGALSRNLHELQDRQGSYLSIYDQPALPLQDPVVDKINAAVDRLSNSTNFLNFLAQHALIMQDDLPTPSEEHVDDEKYHFMSLLLNLANTFLYMINTYIIVPTADDYSTSLGAAPTVCGIVIGAMAVAQVFSSVYFSAWSNKSYFRPLVFSSVALFVGNIFYACAYDVHSIWILLLGRLFCGLGSARAVNRRYISDCVPLKIRMQASAGFVSASALGMACGPALAGILQTNFKIYNLTFNQNTLPGWVMAVAWLVYLVWLWISFQEPSHFAEENRTPNQSNVVDNGAVDNSALEKGLKQPLLITSDDKIDEDIDQDYDDSEEAPEESRLPANSIGSAYRLLTPSVKVQLLIYFMLKYVMEILLSESSVVTTYYFNWSTSTVAVFLACLGLTVLPVNIVVGNYISNMFEDRQILLTSEIMVCIGVLLSFHVIFPYSEPQYICSGLLLFVSAEVLEGVNLSLLSRVMSSRLSRGTYNGGLLSTEAGTIARVIADATITLAGFLGQSRLLNVTLLPSLFISVFSIIATCYTYNSLY
;
A
#
# COMPACT_ATOMS: atom_id res chain seq x y z
N MET A 1 15.86 -3.71 30.85
CA MET A 1 14.51 -3.14 30.57
C MET A 1 13.51 -3.37 31.74
N VAL A 2 13.69 -2.72 32.91
CA VAL A 2 13.00 -3.11 34.19
C VAL A 2 11.79 -2.23 34.61
N ALA A 3 11.52 -1.08 33.98
CA ALA A 3 10.64 -0.06 34.58
C ALA A 3 9.16 0.01 34.11
N PHE A 4 8.68 -0.81 33.16
CA PHE A 4 7.35 -0.58 32.58
C PHE A 4 6.17 -0.72 33.56
N GLY A 5 6.19 -1.72 34.45
CA GLY A 5 5.12 -1.92 35.41
C GLY A 5 5.03 -0.81 36.48
N LYS A 6 6.16 -0.15 36.78
CA LYS A 6 6.22 1.01 37.68
C LYS A 6 5.73 2.27 36.95
N LYS A 7 6.24 2.51 35.73
CA LYS A 7 5.79 3.59 34.83
C LYS A 7 4.28 3.54 34.51
N LEU A 8 3.68 2.35 34.39
CA LEU A 8 2.24 2.20 34.19
C LEU A 8 1.46 2.65 35.43
N LYS A 9 1.92 2.27 36.63
CA LYS A 9 1.27 2.64 37.90
C LYS A 9 1.38 4.14 38.18
N ASP A 10 2.52 4.75 37.88
CA ASP A 10 2.77 6.18 38.09
C ASP A 10 1.97 7.07 37.12
N ARG A 11 1.46 6.49 36.03
CA ARG A 11 0.66 7.15 34.99
C ARG A 11 -0.85 6.86 35.09
N GLN A 12 -1.30 6.13 36.11
CA GLN A 12 -2.72 5.85 36.31
C GLN A 12 -3.41 7.03 37.00
N ILE A 13 -4.56 7.43 36.47
CA ILE A 13 -5.48 8.33 37.18
C ILE A 13 -5.93 7.64 38.48
N GLN A 14 -5.71 8.29 39.63
CA GLN A 14 -5.90 7.68 40.95
C GLN A 14 -7.33 7.18 41.18
N GLU A 15 -8.32 7.93 40.70
CA GLU A 15 -9.75 7.60 40.81
C GLU A 15 -10.14 6.34 40.01
N TRP A 16 -9.41 6.04 38.93
CA TRP A 16 -9.75 4.96 38.00
C TRP A 16 -8.86 3.72 38.14
N GLN A 17 -8.03 3.65 39.18
CA GLN A 17 -7.04 2.57 39.40
C GLN A 17 -7.66 1.16 39.31
N GLY A 18 -8.90 0.98 39.77
CA GLY A 18 -9.61 -0.30 39.73
C GLY A 18 -9.93 -0.80 38.31
N TYR A 19 -10.07 0.10 37.34
CA TYR A 19 -10.53 -0.21 35.99
C TYR A 19 -9.40 -0.46 34.99
N TYR A 20 -8.16 -0.07 35.32
CA TYR A 20 -6.99 -0.38 34.48
C TYR A 20 -6.67 -1.87 34.45
N ILE A 21 -6.03 -2.32 33.36
CA ILE A 21 -5.51 -3.68 33.24
C ILE A 21 -4.53 -4.00 34.39
N ASN A 22 -4.77 -5.11 35.07
CA ASN A 22 -3.88 -5.56 36.14
C ASN A 22 -2.60 -6.24 35.59
N TYR A 23 -1.74 -5.43 34.96
CA TYR A 23 -0.52 -5.93 34.30
C TYR A 23 0.39 -6.74 35.22
N LYS A 24 0.47 -6.37 36.52
CA LYS A 24 1.28 -7.08 37.52
C LYS A 24 0.77 -8.49 37.78
N LEU A 25 -0.55 -8.65 37.95
CA LEU A 25 -1.19 -9.95 38.11
C LEU A 25 -0.99 -10.81 36.88
N MET A 26 -1.24 -10.25 35.69
CA MET A 26 -1.08 -10.97 34.43
C MET A 26 0.37 -11.43 34.23
N LYS A 27 1.36 -10.57 34.50
CA LYS A 27 2.79 -10.92 34.44
C LYS A 27 3.16 -12.03 35.43
N LYS A 28 2.55 -12.06 36.62
CA LYS A 28 2.77 -13.13 37.61
C LYS A 28 2.23 -14.47 37.08
N ARG A 29 1.02 -14.47 36.52
CA ARG A 29 0.38 -15.67 35.92
C ARG A 29 1.18 -16.23 34.75
N VAL A 30 1.66 -15.36 33.85
CA VAL A 30 2.53 -15.76 32.72
C VAL A 30 3.82 -16.46 33.20
N ARG A 31 4.40 -16.02 34.31
CA ARG A 31 5.56 -16.70 34.92
C ARG A 31 5.20 -18.07 35.53
N GLN A 32 4.06 -18.14 36.23
CA GLN A 32 3.58 -19.39 36.83
C GLN A 32 3.28 -20.46 35.78
N TYR A 33 2.62 -20.10 34.67
CA TYR A 33 2.33 -21.03 33.59
C TYR A 33 3.62 -21.59 32.95
N ALA A 34 4.68 -20.78 32.85
CA ALA A 34 5.97 -21.26 32.33
C ALA A 34 6.63 -22.27 33.27
N GLN A 35 6.60 -22.03 34.58
CA GLN A 35 7.11 -22.98 35.58
C GLN A 35 6.30 -24.29 35.55
N GLN A 36 4.98 -24.21 35.48
CA GLN A 36 4.09 -25.39 35.46
C GLN A 36 4.22 -26.22 34.17
N ILE A 37 4.45 -25.58 33.02
CA ILE A 37 4.74 -26.29 31.75
C ILE A 37 6.10 -26.99 31.80
N GLN A 38 7.13 -26.37 32.40
CA GLN A 38 8.44 -27.00 32.59
C GLN A 38 8.39 -28.22 33.50
N HIS A 39 7.50 -28.22 34.50
CA HIS A 39 7.33 -29.33 35.45
C HIS A 39 6.32 -30.39 34.96
N GLY A 40 5.86 -30.31 33.71
CA GLY A 40 4.93 -31.30 33.11
C GLY A 40 3.54 -31.38 33.76
N THR A 41 3.16 -30.39 34.60
CA THR A 41 1.93 -30.46 35.42
C THR A 41 0.69 -29.91 34.73
N LEU A 42 0.82 -29.19 33.61
CA LEU A 42 -0.30 -28.54 32.93
C LEU A 42 -0.20 -28.69 31.40
N ASP A 43 -1.33 -29.09 30.79
CA ASP A 43 -1.45 -29.17 29.34
C ASP A 43 -1.46 -27.77 28.71
N ARG A 44 -0.76 -27.63 27.58
CA ARG A 44 -0.55 -26.36 26.87
C ARG A 44 -1.86 -25.71 26.43
N ARG A 45 -2.86 -26.52 26.07
CA ARG A 45 -4.22 -26.04 25.71
C ARG A 45 -4.94 -25.40 26.90
N HIS A 46 -4.70 -25.90 28.11
CA HIS A 46 -5.31 -25.35 29.31
C HIS A 46 -4.76 -23.95 29.62
N VAL A 47 -3.45 -23.75 29.48
CA VAL A 47 -2.79 -22.45 29.67
C VAL A 47 -3.31 -21.40 28.68
N LEU A 48 -3.43 -21.76 27.39
CA LEU A 48 -3.96 -20.85 26.38
C LEU A 48 -5.41 -20.44 26.66
N LYS A 49 -6.24 -21.39 27.09
CA LYS A 49 -7.66 -21.16 27.43
C LYS A 49 -7.82 -20.31 28.69
N ASP A 50 -7.05 -20.60 29.74
CA ASP A 50 -7.12 -19.88 31.02
C ASP A 50 -6.59 -18.45 30.88
N PHE A 51 -5.46 -18.28 30.20
CA PHE A 51 -4.91 -16.94 29.93
C PHE A 51 -5.83 -16.12 29.02
N SER A 52 -6.44 -16.75 28.00
CA SER A 52 -7.47 -16.16 27.16
C SER A 52 -8.65 -15.61 27.97
N ARG A 53 -9.21 -16.43 28.86
CA ARG A 53 -10.34 -16.05 29.72
C ARG A 53 -9.96 -14.91 30.66
N MET A 54 -8.76 -14.94 31.22
CA MET A 54 -8.27 -13.89 32.10
C MET A 54 -8.11 -12.56 31.35
N LEU A 55 -7.63 -12.59 30.11
CA LEU A 55 -7.55 -11.43 29.22
C LEU A 55 -8.94 -10.87 28.89
N ASP A 56 -9.89 -11.74 28.55
CA ASP A 56 -11.28 -11.36 28.25
C ASP A 56 -11.92 -10.64 29.44
N ASN A 57 -11.77 -11.17 30.66
CA ASN A 57 -12.28 -10.53 31.87
C ASN A 57 -11.64 -9.15 32.14
N GLN A 58 -10.35 -8.96 31.80
CA GLN A 58 -9.72 -7.65 31.92
C GLN A 58 -10.25 -6.66 30.88
N ILE A 59 -10.45 -7.12 29.64
CA ILE A 59 -11.02 -6.30 28.56
C ILE A 59 -12.45 -5.90 28.90
N GLU A 60 -13.27 -6.83 29.36
CA GLU A 60 -14.65 -6.57 29.77
C GLU A 60 -14.73 -5.48 30.84
N LYS A 61 -13.89 -5.58 31.87
CA LYS A 61 -13.80 -4.56 32.92
C LYS A 61 -13.48 -3.17 32.36
N ILE A 62 -12.53 -3.08 31.42
CA ILE A 62 -12.12 -1.81 30.79
C ILE A 62 -13.26 -1.25 29.95
N VAL A 63 -13.94 -2.12 29.21
CA VAL A 63 -15.02 -1.77 28.29
C VAL A 63 -16.27 -1.30 29.01
N LEU A 64 -16.70 -2.01 30.05
CA LEU A 64 -17.87 -1.61 30.85
C LEU A 64 -17.67 -0.23 31.46
N PHE A 65 -16.47 0.04 31.99
CA PHE A 65 -16.13 1.36 32.50
C PHE A 65 -16.10 2.42 31.40
N LEU A 66 -15.55 2.11 30.22
CA LEU A 66 -15.54 3.02 29.08
C LEU A 66 -16.96 3.42 28.67
N LEU A 67 -17.88 2.45 28.57
CA LEU A 67 -19.28 2.69 28.22
C LEU A 67 -20.00 3.54 29.27
N GLU A 68 -19.75 3.29 30.56
CA GLU A 68 -20.30 4.09 31.66
C GLU A 68 -19.85 5.55 31.56
N GLN A 69 -18.55 5.80 31.37
CA GLN A 69 -18.01 7.15 31.25
C GLN A 69 -18.49 7.86 29.98
N GLN A 70 -18.59 7.14 28.85
CA GLN A 70 -19.20 7.70 27.62
C GLN A 70 -20.65 8.14 27.86
N GLY A 71 -21.45 7.33 28.57
CA GLY A 71 -22.83 7.66 28.90
C GLY A 71 -22.95 8.90 29.80
N LEU A 72 -22.06 9.03 30.79
CA LEU A 72 -22.01 10.20 31.68
C LEU A 72 -21.65 11.48 30.91
N LEU A 73 -20.63 11.41 30.04
CA LEU A 73 -20.24 12.55 29.20
C LEU A 73 -21.35 12.94 28.22
N ALA A 74 -21.99 11.96 27.57
CA ALA A 74 -23.11 12.21 26.66
C ALA A 74 -24.30 12.87 27.38
N SER A 75 -24.65 12.40 28.59
CA SER A 75 -25.72 13.00 29.39
C SER A 75 -25.40 14.44 29.80
N ARG A 76 -24.14 14.74 30.16
CA ARG A 76 -23.70 16.09 30.48
C ARG A 76 -23.76 17.01 29.27
N ILE A 77 -23.29 16.56 28.10
CA ILE A 77 -23.37 17.32 26.85
C ILE A 77 -24.83 17.62 26.49
N ALA A 78 -25.73 16.65 26.66
CA ALA A 78 -27.16 16.85 26.41
C ALA A 78 -27.76 17.94 27.32
N LYS A 79 -27.48 17.90 28.63
CA LYS A 79 -27.92 18.94 29.58
C LYS A 79 -27.37 20.32 29.26
N LEU A 80 -26.09 20.40 28.88
CA LEU A 80 -25.49 21.66 28.45
C LEU A 80 -26.13 22.18 27.15
N GLY A 81 -26.56 21.27 26.27
CA GLY A 81 -27.31 21.60 25.06
C GLY A 81 -28.71 22.16 25.35
N GLU A 82 -29.41 21.67 26.37
CA GLU A 82 -30.68 22.25 26.83
C GLU A 82 -30.46 23.68 27.35
N MET A 83 -29.47 23.88 28.22
CA MET A 83 -29.09 25.23 28.71
C MET A 83 -28.66 26.15 27.56
N HIS A 84 -28.00 25.62 26.54
CA HIS A 84 -27.63 26.37 25.34
C HIS A 84 -28.85 26.87 24.57
N ASN A 85 -29.89 26.05 24.42
CA ASN A 85 -31.13 26.44 23.75
C ASN A 85 -31.88 27.52 24.54
N ASP A 86 -31.97 27.39 25.85
CA ASP A 86 -32.60 28.40 26.73
C ASP A 86 -31.89 29.77 26.63
N LEU A 87 -30.56 29.75 26.46
CA LEU A 87 -29.72 30.94 26.27
C LEU A 87 -29.83 31.57 24.87
N GLN A 88 -30.46 30.90 23.89
CA GLN A 88 -30.76 31.52 22.60
C GLN A 88 -31.94 32.50 22.69
N GLU A 89 -32.81 32.36 23.68
CA GLU A 89 -33.99 33.22 23.86
C GLU A 89 -33.65 34.52 24.61
N GLU A 90 -32.73 34.48 25.60
CA GLU A 90 -32.23 35.67 26.33
C GLU A 90 -30.69 35.67 26.44
N PRO A 91 -29.97 36.45 25.61
CA PRO A 91 -28.51 36.41 25.55
C PRO A 91 -27.85 37.20 26.69
N GLU A 92 -27.39 36.51 27.72
CA GLU A 92 -26.50 37.06 28.76
C GLU A 92 -25.05 36.61 28.57
N ILE A 93 -24.14 37.57 28.40
CA ILE A 93 -22.71 37.33 28.12
C ILE A 93 -22.03 36.50 29.24
N HIS A 94 -22.41 36.72 30.51
CA HIS A 94 -21.86 35.97 31.64
C HIS A 94 -22.23 34.47 31.58
N LYS A 95 -23.49 34.16 31.27
CA LYS A 95 -23.99 32.78 31.18
C LYS A 95 -23.37 32.02 30.00
N ILE A 96 -23.06 32.71 28.89
CA ILE A 96 -22.34 32.14 27.75
C ILE A 96 -20.90 31.75 28.13
N ALA A 97 -20.21 32.58 28.91
CA ALA A 97 -18.86 32.27 29.39
C ALA A 97 -18.84 31.08 30.36
N GLU A 98 -19.83 31.00 31.26
CA GLU A 98 -20.00 29.89 32.20
C GLU A 98 -20.34 28.57 31.48
N LEU A 99 -21.19 28.63 30.45
CA LEU A 99 -21.52 27.48 29.60
C LEU A 99 -20.30 26.98 28.82
N ARG A 100 -19.48 27.90 28.29
CA ARG A 100 -18.22 27.55 27.60
C ARG A 100 -17.24 26.84 28.53
N GLU A 101 -17.08 27.33 29.76
CA GLU A 101 -16.20 26.69 30.74
C GLU A 101 -16.72 25.31 31.17
N SER A 102 -18.06 25.16 31.23
CA SER A 102 -18.70 23.87 31.47
C SER A 102 -18.43 22.86 30.34
N TYR A 103 -18.51 23.29 29.07
CA TYR A 103 -18.10 22.45 27.93
C TYR A 103 -16.59 22.13 27.95
N ARG A 104 -15.73 23.07 28.32
CA ARG A 104 -14.28 22.81 28.48
C ARG A 104 -13.99 21.78 29.55
N THR A 105 -14.73 21.82 30.66
CA THR A 105 -14.63 20.83 31.73
C THR A 105 -14.97 19.42 31.22
N VAL A 106 -16.05 19.29 30.44
CA VAL A 106 -16.40 18.03 29.75
C VAL A 106 -15.29 17.59 28.79
N GLY A 107 -14.66 18.53 28.08
CA GLY A 107 -13.51 18.25 27.21
C GLY A 107 -12.29 17.73 27.97
N GLN A 108 -12.01 18.25 29.15
CA GLN A 108 -10.93 17.78 30.00
C GLN A 108 -11.19 16.36 30.55
N GLU A 109 -12.44 16.06 30.91
CA GLU A 109 -12.85 14.70 31.30
C GLU A 109 -12.75 13.71 30.14
N LEU A 110 -13.11 14.14 28.93
CA LEU A 110 -12.94 13.34 27.71
C LEU A 110 -11.46 13.06 27.41
N LEU A 111 -10.57 14.04 27.62
CA LEU A 111 -9.12 13.84 27.50
C LEU A 111 -8.60 12.79 28.49
N ASN A 112 -9.08 12.81 29.73
CA ASN A 112 -8.76 11.78 30.72
C ASN A 112 -9.24 10.40 30.26
N LEU A 113 -10.44 10.31 29.69
CA LEU A 113 -11.00 9.06 29.16
C LEU A 113 -10.18 8.52 27.97
N LEU A 114 -9.79 9.39 27.03
CA LEU A 114 -8.92 9.03 25.91
C LEU A 114 -7.57 8.47 26.41
N TYR A 115 -6.98 9.13 27.41
CA TYR A 115 -5.74 8.68 28.05
C TYR A 115 -5.89 7.32 28.76
N PHE A 116 -7.01 7.10 29.45
CA PHE A 116 -7.32 5.80 30.06
C PHE A 116 -7.32 4.67 29.03
N VAL A 117 -7.95 4.90 27.88
CA VAL A 117 -8.01 3.89 26.82
C VAL A 117 -6.62 3.61 26.23
N GLU A 118 -5.81 4.65 26.00
CA GLU A 118 -4.44 4.52 25.50
C GLU A 118 -3.58 3.64 26.42
N ILE A 119 -3.57 3.93 27.73
CA ILE A 119 -2.78 3.18 28.72
C ILE A 119 -3.21 1.71 28.78
N ASN A 120 -4.52 1.44 28.69
CA ASN A 120 -5.04 0.08 28.68
C ASN A 120 -4.70 -0.69 27.40
N ALA A 121 -4.79 -0.05 26.23
CA ALA A 121 -4.39 -0.64 24.95
C ALA A 121 -2.89 -1.01 24.94
N VAL A 122 -2.03 -0.12 25.46
CA VAL A 122 -0.59 -0.39 25.60
C VAL A 122 -0.32 -1.54 26.59
N GLY A 123 -1.05 -1.58 27.71
CA GLY A 123 -0.94 -2.65 28.69
C GLY A 123 -1.33 -4.03 28.13
N LEU A 124 -2.43 -4.09 27.36
CA LEU A 124 -2.88 -5.29 26.63
C LEU A 124 -1.82 -5.77 25.64
N ARG A 125 -1.28 -4.85 24.83
CA ARG A 125 -0.21 -5.18 23.87
C ARG A 125 1.01 -5.78 24.55
N LYS A 126 1.48 -5.16 25.62
CA LYS A 126 2.70 -5.61 26.32
C LYS A 126 2.53 -6.94 27.06
N ILE A 127 1.30 -7.30 27.46
CA ILE A 127 1.09 -8.60 28.09
C ILE A 127 0.99 -9.71 27.04
N LEU A 128 0.36 -9.42 25.90
CA LEU A 128 0.32 -10.31 24.73
C LEU A 128 1.74 -10.60 24.19
N LYS A 129 2.56 -9.57 23.93
CA LYS A 129 3.99 -9.72 23.54
C LYS A 129 4.78 -10.55 24.56
N LYS A 130 4.52 -10.36 25.85
CA LYS A 130 5.20 -11.11 26.92
C LYS A 130 4.80 -12.58 26.96
N PHE A 131 3.54 -12.89 26.66
CA PHE A 131 3.07 -14.26 26.54
C PHE A 131 3.74 -14.96 25.34
N ASP A 132 3.71 -14.34 24.16
CA ASP A 132 4.33 -14.89 22.95
C ASP A 132 5.84 -15.12 23.12
N LYS A 133 6.59 -14.14 23.66
CA LYS A 133 8.04 -14.29 23.89
C LYS A 133 8.37 -15.46 24.81
N ARG A 134 7.52 -15.76 25.80
CA ARG A 134 7.80 -16.80 26.80
C ARG A 134 7.39 -18.20 26.36
N PHE A 135 6.43 -18.32 25.45
CA PHE A 135 5.92 -19.62 25.00
C PHE A 135 6.18 -19.93 23.51
N GLY A 136 6.80 -19.00 22.77
CA GLY A 136 7.16 -19.18 21.36
C GLY A 136 5.96 -19.29 20.41
N TYR A 137 4.76 -18.90 20.86
CA TYR A 137 3.53 -19.03 20.10
C TYR A 137 3.17 -17.74 19.35
N ARG A 138 2.42 -17.89 18.26
CA ARG A 138 1.60 -16.81 17.68
C ARG A 138 0.27 -16.67 18.45
N PHE A 139 0.33 -16.64 19.78
CA PHE A 139 -0.90 -16.57 20.58
C PHE A 139 -1.57 -15.22 20.39
N THR A 140 -0.81 -14.13 20.29
CA THR A 140 -1.37 -12.82 19.95
C THR A 140 -2.18 -12.87 18.65
N ASP A 141 -1.63 -13.44 17.58
CA ASP A 141 -2.33 -13.56 16.30
C ASP A 141 -3.61 -14.39 16.43
N TYR A 142 -3.54 -15.54 17.11
CA TYR A 142 -4.71 -16.39 17.34
C TYR A 142 -5.78 -15.70 18.20
N TYR A 143 -5.38 -15.14 19.34
CA TYR A 143 -6.27 -14.48 20.31
C TYR A 143 -6.98 -13.30 19.65
N VAL A 144 -6.24 -12.51 18.87
CA VAL A 144 -6.76 -11.33 18.19
C VAL A 144 -7.61 -11.72 16.99
N LYS A 145 -7.16 -12.65 16.13
CA LYS A 145 -7.95 -13.12 14.97
C LYS A 145 -9.29 -13.72 15.36
N THR A 146 -9.33 -14.51 16.44
CA THR A 146 -10.58 -15.14 16.91
C THR A 146 -11.56 -14.16 17.53
N ARG A 147 -11.08 -13.04 18.08
CA ARG A 147 -11.89 -12.04 18.79
C ARG A 147 -12.18 -10.79 17.99
N ALA A 148 -11.38 -10.50 16.97
CA ALA A 148 -11.56 -9.33 16.14
C ALA A 148 -12.93 -9.29 15.46
N ASN A 149 -13.49 -10.43 15.03
CA ASN A 149 -14.75 -10.48 14.28
C ASN A 149 -15.86 -11.27 14.98
N HIS A 150 -15.68 -11.63 16.26
CA HIS A 150 -16.67 -12.42 16.98
C HIS A 150 -17.75 -11.50 17.60
N PRO A 151 -19.06 -11.80 17.42
CA PRO A 151 -20.15 -10.90 17.83
C PRO A 151 -20.19 -10.60 19.33
N TYR A 152 -19.65 -11.51 20.14
CA TYR A 152 -19.57 -11.36 21.61
C TYR A 152 -18.22 -10.81 22.09
N SER A 153 -17.29 -10.46 21.19
CA SER A 153 -16.00 -9.93 21.61
C SER A 153 -16.05 -8.43 21.84
N GLN A 154 -15.61 -8.04 23.03
CA GLN A 154 -15.50 -6.64 23.44
C GLN A 154 -14.14 -6.02 23.07
N LEU A 155 -13.24 -6.80 22.46
CA LEU A 155 -11.91 -6.34 22.04
C LEU A 155 -12.03 -5.15 21.06
N GLN A 156 -12.98 -5.19 20.13
CA GLN A 156 -13.21 -4.10 19.18
C GLN A 156 -13.55 -2.76 19.86
N GLN A 157 -14.23 -2.77 21.01
CA GLN A 157 -14.66 -1.54 21.67
C GLN A 157 -13.46 -0.77 22.27
N VAL A 158 -12.42 -1.49 22.71
CA VAL A 158 -11.16 -0.90 23.19
C VAL A 158 -10.29 -0.38 22.04
N PHE A 159 -10.32 -1.02 20.86
CA PHE A 159 -9.41 -0.69 19.75
C PHE A 159 -10.03 0.20 18.66
N LYS A 160 -11.35 0.17 18.45
CA LYS A 160 -12.05 1.01 17.45
C LYS A 160 -12.72 2.26 18.06
N HIS A 161 -12.72 2.40 19.39
CA HIS A 161 -13.25 3.57 20.10
C HIS A 161 -14.66 3.98 19.67
N VAL A 162 -15.52 2.98 19.42
CA VAL A 162 -16.88 3.20 18.94
C VAL A 162 -17.62 4.11 19.92
N GLY A 163 -18.18 5.23 19.43
CA GLY A 163 -18.90 6.22 20.23
C GLY A 163 -18.08 7.42 20.71
N ILE A 164 -16.76 7.30 20.89
CA ILE A 164 -15.90 8.44 21.31
C ILE A 164 -15.92 9.55 20.25
N GLY A 165 -15.84 9.19 18.97
CA GLY A 165 -15.87 10.16 17.87
C GLY A 165 -17.17 10.99 17.81
N ALA A 166 -18.30 10.41 18.22
CA ALA A 166 -19.57 11.14 18.27
C ALA A 166 -19.60 12.15 19.43
N VAL A 167 -19.05 11.79 20.60
CA VAL A 167 -18.90 12.69 21.75
C VAL A 167 -17.93 13.83 21.44
N VAL A 168 -16.80 13.53 20.78
CA VAL A 168 -15.83 14.53 20.29
C VAL A 168 -16.51 15.47 19.30
N GLY A 169 -17.22 14.94 18.30
CA GLY A 169 -17.91 15.75 17.30
C GLY A 169 -18.98 16.67 17.89
N ALA A 170 -19.79 16.15 18.82
CA ALA A 170 -20.79 16.94 19.52
C ALA A 170 -20.16 18.05 20.38
N LEU A 171 -19.09 17.76 21.09
CA LEU A 171 -18.39 18.74 21.91
C LEU A 171 -17.71 19.84 21.07
N SER A 172 -16.97 19.45 20.04
CA SER A 172 -16.26 20.38 19.14
C SER A 172 -17.24 21.30 18.41
N ARG A 173 -18.40 20.77 17.98
CA ARG A 173 -19.46 21.59 17.37
C ARG A 173 -20.02 22.63 18.33
N ASN A 174 -20.42 22.23 19.55
CA ASN A 174 -21.00 23.15 20.53
C ASN A 174 -20.00 24.23 20.99
N LEU A 175 -18.72 23.88 21.18
CA LEU A 175 -17.68 24.85 21.51
C LEU A 175 -17.43 25.86 20.37
N HIS A 176 -17.53 25.41 19.12
CA HIS A 176 -17.38 26.28 17.95
C HIS A 176 -18.57 27.25 17.81
N GLU A 177 -19.81 26.77 17.97
CA GLU A 177 -21.01 27.62 17.91
C GLU A 177 -21.02 28.70 19.02
N LEU A 178 -20.45 28.42 20.19
CA LEU A 178 -20.28 29.40 21.28
C LEU A 178 -19.17 30.43 21.02
N GLN A 179 -18.28 30.18 20.06
CA GLN A 179 -17.16 31.06 19.74
C GLN A 179 -17.54 32.18 18.77
N ASP A 180 -18.43 31.91 17.81
CA ASP A 180 -18.90 32.90 16.82
C ASP A 180 -19.71 34.06 17.45
N ARG A 181 -20.26 33.86 18.66
CA ARG A 181 -21.08 34.87 19.36
C ARG A 181 -20.30 35.92 20.16
N GLN A 182 -18.96 35.95 20.11
CA GLN A 182 -18.12 36.94 20.80
C GLN A 182 -17.98 38.31 20.08
N GLY A 183 -18.66 38.53 18.95
CA GLY A 183 -18.73 39.86 18.31
C GLY A 183 -19.67 40.82 19.06
N SER A 184 -19.12 41.69 19.91
CA SER A 184 -19.90 42.72 20.63
C SER A 184 -20.41 43.83 19.69
N TYR A 185 -21.69 44.19 19.84
CA TYR A 185 -22.44 45.19 19.05
C TYR A 185 -22.09 46.68 19.34
N LEU A 186 -20.92 47.01 19.89
CA LEU A 186 -20.72 48.34 20.49
C LEU A 186 -19.44 49.13 20.15
N SER A 187 -18.46 48.61 19.42
CA SER A 187 -17.34 49.43 18.92
C SER A 187 -16.55 48.72 17.82
N ILE A 188 -16.24 49.43 16.73
CA ILE A 188 -15.63 48.91 15.50
C ILE A 188 -14.09 48.92 15.53
N TYR A 189 -13.46 49.29 16.66
CA TYR A 189 -12.00 49.46 16.78
C TYR A 189 -11.33 48.69 17.92
N ASP A 190 -12.07 47.97 18.75
CA ASP A 190 -11.49 47.21 19.86
C ASP A 190 -11.34 45.72 19.52
N GLN A 191 -10.13 45.40 19.06
CA GLN A 191 -9.44 44.10 19.02
C GLN A 191 -9.37 43.33 17.68
N PRO A 192 -8.14 42.87 17.32
CA PRO A 192 -7.89 42.18 16.07
C PRO A 192 -8.37 40.72 16.09
N ALA A 193 -8.75 40.22 14.92
CA ALA A 193 -9.15 38.83 14.69
C ALA A 193 -8.06 37.84 15.13
N LEU A 194 -8.31 37.09 16.21
CA LEU A 194 -7.53 35.93 16.61
C LEU A 194 -8.20 34.66 16.07
N PRO A 195 -7.54 33.86 15.21
CA PRO A 195 -7.98 32.53 14.87
C PRO A 195 -7.57 31.60 16.01
N LEU A 196 -8.32 31.56 17.10
CA LEU A 196 -8.03 30.67 18.22
C LEU A 196 -9.09 29.57 18.27
N GLN A 197 -8.89 28.46 17.56
CA GLN A 197 -9.56 27.21 17.94
C GLN A 197 -9.36 26.99 19.46
N ASP A 198 -10.42 26.61 20.18
CA ASP A 198 -10.32 26.44 21.62
C ASP A 198 -9.23 25.39 21.93
N PRO A 199 -8.20 25.69 22.75
CA PRO A 199 -7.04 24.82 22.94
C PRO A 199 -7.38 23.43 23.48
N VAL A 200 -8.58 23.26 24.04
CA VAL A 200 -9.11 21.95 24.45
C VAL A 200 -9.47 21.09 23.23
N VAL A 201 -10.03 21.67 22.17
CA VAL A 201 -10.39 20.97 20.93
C VAL A 201 -9.14 20.46 20.22
N ASP A 202 -8.08 21.26 20.16
CA ASP A 202 -6.80 20.85 19.57
C ASP A 202 -6.16 19.69 20.34
N LYS A 203 -6.20 19.75 21.67
CA LYS A 203 -5.73 18.65 22.53
C LYS A 203 -6.54 17.38 22.33
N ILE A 204 -7.86 17.50 22.17
CA ILE A 204 -8.76 16.36 21.90
C ILE A 204 -8.43 15.75 20.55
N ASN A 205 -8.32 16.56 19.49
CA ASN A 205 -7.97 16.08 18.14
C ASN A 205 -6.60 15.39 18.15
N ALA A 206 -5.59 16.00 18.78
CA ALA A 206 -4.26 15.39 18.93
C ALA A 206 -4.29 14.09 19.76
N ALA A 207 -5.16 13.98 20.77
CA ALA A 207 -5.34 12.75 21.54
C ALA A 207 -6.06 11.67 20.72
N VAL A 208 -7.08 12.03 19.94
CA VAL A 208 -7.80 11.13 19.03
C VAL A 208 -6.89 10.62 17.92
N ASP A 209 -6.05 11.47 17.34
CA ASP A 209 -5.07 11.09 16.31
C ASP A 209 -4.00 10.14 16.86
N ARG A 210 -3.46 10.44 18.07
CA ARG A 210 -2.55 9.54 18.77
C ARG A 210 -3.19 8.20 19.08
N LEU A 211 -4.45 8.22 19.52
CA LEU A 211 -5.21 7.02 19.82
C LEU A 211 -5.43 6.21 18.54
N SER A 212 -5.96 6.81 17.47
CA SER A 212 -6.15 6.18 16.15
C SER A 212 -4.86 5.53 15.63
N ASN A 213 -3.71 6.21 15.73
CA ASN A 213 -2.42 5.65 15.32
C ASN A 213 -1.94 4.49 16.21
N SER A 214 -2.21 4.54 17.51
CA SER A 214 -1.77 3.53 18.50
C SER A 214 -2.74 2.34 18.63
N THR A 215 -4.01 2.49 18.28
CA THR A 215 -5.04 1.46 18.41
C THR A 215 -5.55 0.92 17.08
N ASN A 216 -5.12 1.51 15.95
CA ASN A 216 -5.38 0.96 14.63
C ASN A 216 -4.99 -0.52 14.60
N PHE A 217 -6.01 -1.36 14.49
CA PHE A 217 -5.93 -2.81 14.56
C PHE A 217 -4.91 -3.41 13.55
N LEU A 218 -4.74 -2.74 12.41
CA LEU A 218 -3.74 -3.06 11.40
C LEU A 218 -2.32 -2.62 11.79
N ASN A 219 -2.15 -1.49 12.46
CA ASN A 219 -0.86 -1.10 13.07
C ASN A 219 -0.48 -2.03 14.21
N PHE A 220 -1.45 -2.55 14.96
CA PHE A 220 -1.23 -3.56 16.01
C PHE A 220 -0.64 -4.86 15.45
N LEU A 221 -1.16 -5.36 14.33
CA LEU A 221 -0.62 -6.54 13.63
C LEU A 221 0.67 -6.21 12.85
N ALA A 222 0.77 -5.03 12.24
CA ALA A 222 1.95 -4.59 11.50
C ALA A 222 3.16 -4.31 12.41
N GLN A 223 2.97 -3.74 13.60
CA GLN A 223 4.03 -3.55 14.62
C GLN A 223 4.45 -4.86 15.29
N HIS A 224 3.61 -5.90 15.23
CA HIS A 224 4.00 -7.27 15.61
C HIS A 224 4.79 -7.98 14.49
N ALA A 225 4.52 -7.65 13.23
CA ALA A 225 5.23 -8.20 12.07
C ALA A 225 6.54 -7.45 11.72
N LEU A 226 6.64 -6.16 12.07
CA LEU A 226 7.80 -5.31 11.87
C LEU A 226 8.46 -5.02 13.23
N ILE A 227 9.59 -5.68 13.48
CA ILE A 227 10.46 -5.36 14.62
C ILE A 227 11.06 -3.97 14.38
N MET A 228 10.54 -2.92 15.03
CA MET A 228 11.31 -1.78 15.56
C MET A 228 10.40 -0.74 16.23
N GLN A 229 10.78 -0.40 17.47
CA GLN A 229 10.44 0.73 18.36
C GLN A 229 9.93 0.23 19.72
N ASP A 230 10.90 -0.02 20.62
CA ASP A 230 10.66 -0.46 22.00
C ASP A 230 10.65 0.70 23.03
N ASP A 231 10.61 1.97 22.59
CA ASP A 231 10.50 3.12 23.49
C ASP A 231 9.15 3.85 23.34
N LEU A 232 8.58 4.21 24.50
CA LEU A 232 7.45 5.14 24.56
C LEU A 232 7.90 6.47 23.95
N PRO A 233 7.17 7.08 23.00
CA PRO A 233 7.57 8.37 22.46
C PRO A 233 7.61 9.40 23.58
N THR A 234 8.80 9.97 23.81
CA THR A 234 8.93 11.25 24.49
C THR A 234 8.51 12.36 23.52
N PRO A 235 7.77 13.39 23.99
CA PRO A 235 7.22 14.45 23.13
C PRO A 235 8.28 15.31 22.41
N SER A 236 9.58 15.02 22.59
CA SER A 236 10.70 15.76 22.03
C SER A 236 11.47 15.01 20.93
N GLU A 237 11.17 13.74 20.63
CA GLU A 237 11.94 12.94 19.64
C GLU A 237 11.24 12.75 18.28
N GLU A 238 10.04 13.32 18.08
CA GLU A 238 9.33 13.26 16.78
C GLU A 238 10.02 14.08 15.66
N HIS A 239 11.03 14.89 15.95
CA HIS A 239 11.70 15.72 14.94
C HIS A 239 12.81 15.02 14.13
N VAL A 240 13.22 13.81 14.47
CA VAL A 240 14.42 13.20 13.84
C VAL A 240 14.10 12.32 12.60
N ASP A 241 12.86 11.85 12.42
CA ASP A 241 12.50 11.03 11.24
C ASP A 241 11.82 11.82 10.10
N ASP A 242 11.45 13.08 10.32
CA ASP A 242 10.90 13.96 9.26
C ASP A 242 11.98 14.51 8.32
N GLU A 243 13.27 14.45 8.68
CA GLU A 243 14.39 14.96 7.86
C GLU A 243 14.78 14.07 6.67
N LYS A 244 14.22 12.86 6.52
CA LYS A 244 14.59 11.88 5.46
C LYS A 244 13.72 11.93 4.20
N TYR A 245 12.65 12.72 4.19
CA TYR A 245 11.64 12.73 3.13
C TYR A 245 11.74 13.95 2.22
N HIS A 246 12.20 13.73 0.98
CA HIS A 246 12.16 14.77 -0.06
C HIS A 246 10.91 14.63 -0.93
N PHE A 247 9.92 15.50 -0.70
CA PHE A 247 8.68 15.55 -1.47
C PHE A 247 8.93 15.68 -2.98
N MET A 248 9.92 16.48 -3.38
CA MET A 248 10.27 16.68 -4.79
C MET A 248 10.74 15.38 -5.47
N SER A 249 11.56 14.57 -4.79
CA SER A 249 12.00 13.28 -5.31
C SER A 249 10.84 12.30 -5.44
N LEU A 250 9.85 12.32 -4.53
CA LEU A 250 8.61 11.55 -4.70
C LEU A 250 7.79 12.06 -5.90
N LEU A 251 7.66 13.37 -6.07
CA LEU A 251 6.94 13.96 -7.20
C LEU A 251 7.57 13.57 -8.54
N LEU A 252 8.89 13.64 -8.67
CA LEU A 252 9.63 13.18 -9.85
C LEU A 252 9.43 11.69 -10.12
N ASN A 253 9.31 10.88 -9.07
CA ASN A 253 9.05 9.46 -9.16
C ASN A 253 7.64 9.17 -9.71
N LEU A 254 6.63 9.87 -9.18
CA LEU A 254 5.25 9.81 -9.66
C LEU A 254 5.14 10.33 -11.11
N ALA A 255 5.82 11.44 -11.43
CA ALA A 255 5.87 12.00 -12.78
C ALA A 255 6.52 11.04 -13.79
N ASN A 256 7.58 10.32 -13.39
CA ASN A 256 8.17 9.27 -14.21
C ASN A 256 7.15 8.19 -14.58
N THR A 257 6.39 7.70 -13.59
CA THR A 257 5.36 6.68 -13.82
C THR A 257 4.23 7.18 -14.68
N PHE A 258 3.75 8.41 -14.44
CA PHE A 258 2.73 9.05 -15.27
C PHE A 258 3.19 9.16 -16.73
N LEU A 259 4.38 9.71 -16.96
CA LEU A 259 4.93 9.90 -18.31
C LEU A 259 5.21 8.57 -19.02
N TYR A 260 5.68 7.56 -18.29
CA TYR A 260 5.87 6.20 -18.82
C TYR A 260 4.56 5.57 -19.26
N MET A 261 3.46 5.80 -18.52
CA MET A 261 2.15 5.31 -18.91
C MET A 261 1.59 6.01 -20.13
N ILE A 262 1.77 7.34 -20.24
CA ILE A 262 1.46 8.05 -21.47
C ILE A 262 2.23 7.43 -22.64
N ASN A 263 3.56 7.24 -22.49
CA ASN A 263 4.40 6.68 -23.55
C ASN A 263 3.95 5.28 -24.01
N THR A 264 3.44 4.49 -23.08
CA THR A 264 2.99 3.12 -23.36
C THR A 264 1.72 3.14 -24.21
N TYR A 265 0.73 3.95 -23.80
CA TYR A 265 -0.63 3.92 -24.34
C TYR A 265 -0.93 4.96 -25.43
N ILE A 266 -0.11 6.01 -25.58
CA ILE A 266 -0.28 7.04 -26.63
C ILE A 266 -0.24 6.47 -28.05
N ILE A 267 0.39 5.31 -28.25
CA ILE A 267 0.48 4.70 -29.57
C ILE A 267 -0.68 3.77 -29.90
N VAL A 268 -1.47 3.36 -28.90
CA VAL A 268 -2.47 2.29 -29.06
C VAL A 268 -3.53 2.65 -30.11
N PRO A 269 -4.08 3.88 -30.14
CA PRO A 269 -5.07 4.24 -31.15
C PRO A 269 -4.57 4.20 -32.60
N THR A 270 -3.25 4.30 -32.82
CA THR A 270 -2.61 4.38 -34.14
C THR A 270 -1.75 3.17 -34.49
N ALA A 271 -1.67 2.15 -33.61
CA ALA A 271 -0.70 1.07 -33.73
C ALA A 271 -0.93 0.18 -34.97
N ASP A 272 -2.19 -0.07 -35.31
CA ASP A 272 -2.61 -0.84 -36.48
C ASP A 272 -2.43 -0.06 -37.79
N ASP A 273 -2.81 1.23 -37.80
CA ASP A 273 -2.54 2.14 -38.92
C ASP A 273 -1.04 2.27 -39.20
N TYR A 274 -0.22 2.39 -38.15
CA TYR A 274 1.23 2.50 -38.31
C TYR A 274 1.82 1.20 -38.87
N SER A 275 1.40 0.05 -38.34
CA SER A 275 1.82 -1.26 -38.87
C SER A 275 1.47 -1.42 -40.35
N THR A 276 0.26 -1.01 -40.74
CA THR A 276 -0.22 -1.05 -42.12
C THR A 276 0.58 -0.12 -43.04
N SER A 277 0.89 1.10 -42.57
CA SER A 277 1.69 2.06 -43.33
C SER A 277 3.14 1.62 -43.58
N LEU A 278 3.66 0.70 -42.77
CA LEU A 278 4.97 0.07 -42.92
C LEU A 278 4.92 -1.26 -43.71
N GLY A 279 3.76 -1.63 -44.26
CA GLY A 279 3.58 -2.83 -45.08
C GLY A 279 3.33 -4.12 -44.31
N ALA A 280 2.98 -4.04 -43.01
CA ALA A 280 2.61 -5.19 -42.18
C ALA A 280 1.08 -5.31 -42.00
N ALA A 281 0.60 -6.49 -41.58
CA ALA A 281 -0.82 -6.67 -41.28
C ALA A 281 -1.24 -5.84 -40.04
N PRO A 282 -2.50 -5.36 -39.96
CA PRO A 282 -2.99 -4.57 -38.82
C PRO A 282 -2.79 -5.27 -37.47
N THR A 283 -2.92 -6.60 -37.43
CA THR A 283 -2.76 -7.44 -36.23
C THR A 283 -1.33 -7.53 -35.71
N VAL A 284 -0.33 -7.08 -36.49
CA VAL A 284 1.06 -6.91 -36.03
C VAL A 284 1.17 -5.78 -35.00
N CYS A 285 0.12 -4.96 -34.82
CA CYS A 285 0.02 -4.01 -33.73
C CYS A 285 0.25 -4.67 -32.35
N GLY A 286 -0.18 -5.93 -32.16
CA GLY A 286 0.09 -6.70 -30.93
C GLY A 286 1.58 -6.82 -30.67
N ILE A 287 2.39 -7.26 -31.65
CA ILE A 287 3.85 -7.30 -31.53
C ILE A 287 4.44 -5.90 -31.29
N VAL A 288 3.95 -4.87 -31.97
CA VAL A 288 4.43 -3.48 -31.79
C VAL A 288 4.16 -2.97 -30.37
N ILE A 289 2.98 -3.26 -29.82
CA ILE A 289 2.61 -2.88 -28.45
C ILE A 289 3.43 -3.72 -27.45
N GLY A 290 3.45 -5.04 -27.62
CA GLY A 290 4.08 -6.00 -26.72
C GLY A 290 5.60 -6.01 -26.72
N ALA A 291 6.27 -5.52 -27.76
CA ALA A 291 7.73 -5.38 -27.78
C ALA A 291 8.25 -4.56 -26.58
N MET A 292 7.50 -3.53 -26.17
CA MET A 292 7.83 -2.76 -24.98
C MET A 292 7.74 -3.59 -23.69
N ALA A 293 6.70 -4.42 -23.55
CA ALA A 293 6.53 -5.30 -22.40
C ALA A 293 7.62 -6.38 -22.35
N VAL A 294 8.02 -6.94 -23.50
CA VAL A 294 9.10 -7.93 -23.59
C VAL A 294 10.41 -7.35 -23.05
N ALA A 295 10.81 -6.17 -23.52
CA ALA A 295 12.02 -5.52 -23.03
C ALA A 295 11.92 -5.13 -21.54
N GLN A 296 10.72 -4.77 -21.08
CA GLN A 296 10.47 -4.44 -19.67
C GLN A 296 10.75 -5.62 -18.73
N VAL A 297 10.37 -6.86 -19.08
CA VAL A 297 10.63 -8.07 -18.25
C VAL A 297 12.12 -8.20 -17.92
N PHE A 298 12.99 -7.94 -18.89
CA PHE A 298 14.43 -8.04 -18.67
C PHE A 298 14.99 -6.82 -17.93
N SER A 299 14.54 -5.61 -18.29
CA SER A 299 15.06 -4.38 -17.70
C SER A 299 14.66 -4.23 -16.24
N SER A 300 13.46 -4.69 -15.84
CA SER A 300 12.96 -4.51 -14.48
C SER A 300 13.80 -5.25 -13.43
N VAL A 301 14.33 -6.44 -13.76
CA VAL A 301 15.27 -7.19 -12.90
C VAL A 301 16.57 -6.42 -12.72
N TYR A 302 17.12 -5.88 -13.82
CA TYR A 302 18.35 -5.09 -13.81
C TYR A 302 18.17 -3.79 -13.01
N PHE A 303 17.07 -3.09 -13.22
CA PHE A 303 16.72 -1.88 -12.48
C PHE A 303 16.46 -2.15 -11.00
N SER A 304 15.82 -3.26 -10.66
CA SER A 304 15.67 -3.69 -9.27
C SER A 304 17.03 -3.94 -8.61
N ALA A 305 17.97 -4.55 -9.34
CA ALA A 305 19.33 -4.75 -8.86
C ALA A 305 20.12 -3.44 -8.72
N TRP A 306 20.01 -2.54 -9.71
CA TRP A 306 20.71 -1.25 -9.74
C TRP A 306 20.20 -0.27 -8.67
N SER A 307 18.89 -0.28 -8.41
CA SER A 307 18.26 0.51 -7.35
C SER A 307 18.67 0.09 -5.93
N ASN A 308 19.37 -1.04 -5.76
CA ASN A 308 20.05 -1.34 -4.48
C ASN A 308 21.22 -0.39 -4.19
N LYS A 309 21.71 0.40 -5.16
CA LYS A 309 22.90 1.25 -5.01
C LYS A 309 22.62 2.74 -5.21
N SER A 310 21.65 3.08 -6.05
CA SER A 310 21.25 4.46 -6.35
C SER A 310 19.91 4.43 -7.07
N TYR A 311 19.03 5.38 -6.77
CA TYR A 311 17.79 5.62 -7.51
C TYR A 311 18.00 6.59 -8.66
N PHE A 312 18.88 7.59 -8.52
CA PHE A 312 19.10 8.62 -9.54
C PHE A 312 19.65 8.05 -10.86
N ARG A 313 20.71 7.24 -10.79
CA ARG A 313 21.38 6.69 -11.99
C ARG A 313 20.44 5.85 -12.87
N PRO A 314 19.66 4.89 -12.34
CA PRO A 314 18.71 4.16 -13.15
C PRO A 314 17.58 5.04 -13.72
N LEU A 315 17.11 6.08 -13.00
CA LEU A 315 16.12 7.03 -13.54
C LEU A 315 16.66 7.86 -14.72
N VAL A 316 17.93 8.26 -14.66
CA VAL A 316 18.61 8.94 -15.78
C VAL A 316 18.71 8.02 -16.98
N PHE A 317 19.20 6.78 -16.80
CA PHE A 317 19.30 5.81 -17.89
C PHE A 317 17.93 5.51 -18.51
N SER A 318 16.90 5.34 -17.67
CA SER A 318 15.51 5.19 -18.10
C SER A 318 15.08 6.33 -19.04
N SER A 319 15.29 7.57 -18.64
CA SER A 319 14.89 8.76 -19.40
C SER A 319 15.63 8.86 -20.74
N VAL A 320 16.93 8.55 -20.76
CA VAL A 320 17.74 8.53 -21.99
C VAL A 320 17.27 7.41 -22.94
N ALA A 321 17.03 6.21 -22.43
CA ALA A 321 16.54 5.09 -23.23
C ALA A 321 15.16 5.39 -23.85
N LEU A 322 14.26 6.02 -23.09
CA LEU A 322 12.93 6.43 -23.55
C LEU A 322 12.99 7.57 -24.57
N PHE A 323 13.93 8.52 -24.42
CA PHE A 323 14.19 9.55 -25.41
C PHE A 323 14.63 8.94 -26.75
N VAL A 324 15.63 8.07 -26.72
CA VAL A 324 16.16 7.39 -27.93
C VAL A 324 15.10 6.48 -28.57
N GLY A 325 14.38 5.70 -27.76
CA GLY A 325 13.35 4.79 -28.24
C GLY A 325 12.22 5.50 -28.97
N ASN A 326 11.81 6.68 -28.47
CA ASN A 326 10.78 7.50 -29.10
C ASN A 326 11.24 8.15 -30.40
N ILE A 327 12.52 8.53 -30.52
CA ILE A 327 13.10 8.99 -31.79
C ILE A 327 13.09 7.87 -32.83
N PHE A 328 13.51 6.65 -32.45
CA PHE A 328 13.46 5.50 -33.35
C PHE A 328 12.03 5.16 -33.78
N TYR A 329 11.07 5.23 -32.84
CA TYR A 329 9.66 5.05 -33.14
C TYR A 329 9.16 6.05 -34.20
N ALA A 330 9.52 7.33 -34.08
CA ALA A 330 9.10 8.36 -35.04
C ALA A 330 9.79 8.23 -36.40
N CYS A 331 11.11 7.98 -36.42
CA CYS A 331 11.88 7.86 -37.66
C CYS A 331 11.55 6.59 -38.47
N ALA A 332 10.93 5.57 -37.85
CA ALA A 332 10.62 4.31 -38.54
C ALA A 332 9.71 4.50 -39.76
N TYR A 333 8.84 5.52 -39.74
CA TYR A 333 7.98 5.90 -40.86
C TYR A 333 8.79 6.34 -42.09
N ASP A 334 9.75 7.25 -41.90
CA ASP A 334 10.55 7.82 -42.99
C ASP A 334 11.57 6.82 -43.55
N VAL A 335 12.01 5.85 -42.74
CA VAL A 335 12.90 4.76 -43.17
C VAL A 335 12.13 3.56 -43.73
N HIS A 336 10.79 3.57 -43.67
CA HIS A 336 9.92 2.48 -44.10
C HIS A 336 10.33 1.10 -43.52
N SER A 337 10.66 1.04 -42.22
CA SER A 337 11.16 -0.17 -41.58
C SER A 337 10.47 -0.48 -40.26
N ILE A 338 9.71 -1.57 -40.23
CA ILE A 338 9.10 -2.11 -39.00
C ILE A 338 10.15 -2.54 -37.97
N TRP A 339 11.36 -2.91 -38.39
CA TRP A 339 12.42 -3.29 -37.46
C TRP A 339 12.92 -2.10 -36.64
N ILE A 340 12.98 -0.91 -37.22
CA ILE A 340 13.33 0.32 -36.50
C ILE A 340 12.21 0.69 -35.53
N LEU A 341 10.95 0.50 -35.94
CA LEU A 341 9.79 0.68 -35.06
C LEU A 341 9.90 -0.24 -33.83
N LEU A 342 10.12 -1.54 -34.05
CA LEU A 342 10.27 -2.52 -32.97
C LEU A 342 11.48 -2.23 -32.10
N LEU A 343 12.60 -1.82 -32.68
CA LEU A 343 13.79 -1.42 -31.92
C LEU A 343 13.48 -0.22 -31.03
N GLY A 344 12.77 0.79 -31.53
CA GLY A 344 12.30 1.92 -30.74
C GLY A 344 11.43 1.48 -29.56
N ARG A 345 10.49 0.55 -29.78
CA ARG A 345 9.63 -0.02 -28.72
C ARG A 345 10.43 -0.82 -27.69
N LEU A 346 11.42 -1.60 -28.12
CA LEU A 346 12.33 -2.32 -27.22
C LEU A 346 13.13 -1.33 -26.35
N PHE A 347 13.68 -0.25 -26.92
CA PHE A 347 14.36 0.79 -26.15
C PHE A 347 13.42 1.46 -25.13
N CYS A 348 12.17 1.75 -25.51
CA CYS A 348 11.17 2.26 -24.57
C CYS A 348 10.91 1.29 -23.41
N GLY A 349 10.87 -0.02 -23.66
CA GLY A 349 10.72 -1.04 -22.61
C GLY A 349 11.97 -1.19 -21.74
N LEU A 350 13.17 -1.08 -22.33
CA LEU A 350 14.44 -1.04 -21.60
C LEU A 350 14.54 0.17 -20.67
N GLY A 351 13.79 1.25 -20.95
CA GLY A 351 13.70 2.41 -20.08
C GLY A 351 12.69 2.30 -18.94
N SER A 352 12.11 1.12 -18.65
CA SER A 352 11.09 0.98 -17.61
C SER A 352 11.63 1.09 -16.18
N ALA A 353 11.50 2.26 -15.56
CA ALA A 353 11.89 2.46 -14.16
C ALA A 353 10.81 2.07 -13.13
N ARG A 354 9.72 1.38 -13.53
CA ARG A 354 8.60 1.10 -12.62
C ARG A 354 8.98 0.31 -11.36
N ALA A 355 9.91 -0.64 -11.49
CA ALA A 355 10.43 -1.40 -10.35
C ALA A 355 11.18 -0.48 -9.37
N VAL A 356 11.97 0.47 -9.90
CA VAL A 356 12.68 1.50 -9.13
C VAL A 356 11.69 2.40 -8.40
N ASN A 357 10.63 2.83 -9.09
CA ASN A 357 9.63 3.74 -8.57
C ASN A 357 8.86 3.15 -7.38
N ARG A 358 8.39 1.92 -7.54
CA ARG A 358 7.73 1.18 -6.45
C ARG A 358 8.66 0.97 -5.26
N ARG A 359 9.92 0.64 -5.53
CA ARG A 359 10.92 0.44 -4.49
C ARG A 359 11.22 1.73 -3.73
N TYR A 360 11.39 2.84 -4.44
CA TYR A 360 11.62 4.16 -3.83
C TYR A 360 10.50 4.52 -2.85
N ILE A 361 9.24 4.27 -3.22
CA ILE A 361 8.09 4.49 -2.31
C ILE A 361 8.18 3.59 -1.08
N SER A 362 8.56 2.32 -1.23
CA SER A 362 8.71 1.40 -0.11
C SER A 362 9.87 1.77 0.83
N ASP A 363 11.00 2.22 0.27
CA ASP A 363 12.24 2.40 1.01
C ASP A 363 12.35 3.82 1.61
N CYS A 364 11.92 4.86 0.89
CA CYS A 364 12.16 6.27 1.24
C CYS A 364 10.96 7.00 1.84
N VAL A 365 9.74 6.50 1.62
CA VAL A 365 8.52 7.18 2.10
C VAL A 365 8.18 6.72 3.52
N PRO A 366 7.99 7.66 4.49
CA PRO A 366 7.58 7.34 5.84
C PRO A 366 6.32 6.49 5.90
N LEU A 367 6.25 5.55 6.84
CA LEU A 367 5.14 4.58 6.96
C LEU A 367 3.76 5.27 7.02
N LYS A 368 3.66 6.44 7.67
CA LYS A 368 2.42 7.22 7.82
C LYS A 368 1.80 7.64 6.48
N ILE A 369 2.64 7.98 5.49
CA ILE A 369 2.19 8.47 4.17
C ILE A 369 2.46 7.47 3.04
N ARG A 370 3.08 6.32 3.32
CA ARG A 370 3.43 5.30 2.32
C ARG A 370 2.22 4.73 1.58
N MET A 371 1.10 4.53 2.28
CA MET A 371 -0.15 4.08 1.66
C MET A 371 -0.65 5.13 0.67
N GLN A 372 -0.63 6.41 1.05
CA GLN A 372 -1.03 7.52 0.18
C GLN A 372 -0.10 7.67 -1.02
N ALA A 373 1.22 7.56 -0.84
CA ALA A 373 2.18 7.57 -1.94
C ALA A 373 2.01 6.38 -2.90
N SER A 374 1.71 5.19 -2.37
CA SER A 374 1.40 4.00 -3.19
C SER A 374 0.10 4.17 -3.97
N ALA A 375 -0.94 4.74 -3.34
CA ALA A 375 -2.17 5.11 -4.02
C ALA A 375 -1.91 6.16 -5.13
N GLY A 376 -1.09 7.17 -4.82
CA GLY A 376 -0.66 8.19 -5.80
C GLY A 376 0.07 7.59 -7.00
N PHE A 377 0.90 6.56 -6.80
CA PHE A 377 1.54 5.82 -7.90
C PHE A 377 0.53 5.10 -8.80
N VAL A 378 -0.50 4.48 -8.21
CA VAL A 378 -1.57 3.82 -8.96
C VAL A 378 -2.39 4.87 -9.72
N SER A 379 -2.79 5.97 -9.07
CA SER A 379 -3.52 7.06 -9.71
C SER A 379 -2.72 7.72 -10.84
N ALA A 380 -1.43 7.97 -10.63
CA ALA A 380 -0.54 8.49 -11.67
C ALA A 380 -0.43 7.51 -12.86
N SER A 381 -0.40 6.20 -12.60
CA SER A 381 -0.38 5.20 -13.66
C SER A 381 -1.68 5.23 -14.48
N ALA A 382 -2.83 5.27 -13.79
CA ALA A 382 -4.14 5.30 -14.42
C ALA A 382 -4.39 6.58 -15.23
N LEU A 383 -4.02 7.73 -14.66
CA LEU A 383 -4.07 9.02 -15.36
C LEU A 383 -3.21 8.99 -16.62
N GLY A 384 -2.00 8.43 -16.55
CA GLY A 384 -1.14 8.32 -17.73
C GLY A 384 -1.72 7.40 -18.81
N MET A 385 -2.38 6.30 -18.41
CA MET A 385 -3.09 5.40 -19.32
C MET A 385 -4.27 6.10 -20.03
N ALA A 386 -4.98 7.00 -19.34
CA ALA A 386 -6.05 7.80 -19.93
C ALA A 386 -5.52 8.93 -20.83
N CYS A 387 -4.48 9.65 -20.36
CA CYS A 387 -3.88 10.77 -21.07
C CYS A 387 -3.18 10.35 -22.37
N GLY A 388 -2.63 9.13 -22.44
CA GLY A 388 -1.99 8.61 -23.66
C GLY A 388 -2.90 8.68 -24.88
N PRO A 389 -3.99 7.90 -24.93
CA PRO A 389 -4.95 7.93 -26.03
C PRO A 389 -5.56 9.32 -26.24
N ALA A 390 -5.84 10.07 -25.18
CA ALA A 390 -6.36 11.45 -25.31
C ALA A 390 -5.41 12.36 -26.10
N LEU A 391 -4.11 12.30 -25.82
CA LEU A 391 -3.08 13.04 -26.58
C LEU A 391 -3.00 12.54 -28.01
N ALA A 392 -3.04 11.22 -28.23
CA ALA A 392 -3.00 10.62 -29.56
C ALA A 392 -4.15 11.13 -30.46
N GLY A 393 -5.36 11.27 -29.91
CA GLY A 393 -6.52 11.80 -30.63
C GLY A 393 -6.39 13.28 -31.02
N ILE A 394 -5.55 14.05 -30.33
CA ILE A 394 -5.28 15.47 -30.65
C ILE A 394 -4.14 15.58 -31.68
N LEU A 395 -3.18 14.65 -31.64
CA LEU A 395 -1.98 14.64 -32.49
C LEU A 395 -2.26 14.11 -33.91
N GLN A 396 -3.15 14.77 -34.65
CA GLN A 396 -3.59 14.33 -35.98
C GLN A 396 -3.12 15.26 -37.13
N THR A 397 -2.18 16.16 -36.85
CA THR A 397 -1.64 17.06 -37.88
C THR A 397 -0.78 16.30 -38.87
N ASN A 398 -0.76 16.77 -40.13
CA ASN A 398 0.08 16.19 -41.18
C ASN A 398 0.91 17.29 -41.84
N PHE A 399 2.22 17.29 -41.61
CA PHE A 399 3.17 18.17 -42.24
C PHE A 399 4.55 17.50 -42.31
N LYS A 400 5.45 18.06 -43.13
CA LYS A 400 6.80 17.55 -43.30
C LYS A 400 7.82 18.66 -43.08
N ILE A 401 8.80 18.42 -42.21
CA ILE A 401 9.92 19.34 -41.99
C ILE A 401 11.19 18.63 -42.46
N TYR A 402 11.82 19.17 -43.51
CA TYR A 402 12.94 18.52 -44.21
C TYR A 402 12.59 17.08 -44.64
N ASN A 403 13.31 16.08 -44.11
CA ASN A 403 13.09 14.66 -44.37
C ASN A 403 12.30 13.95 -43.26
N LEU A 404 11.81 14.69 -42.25
CA LEU A 404 11.04 14.13 -41.14
C LEU A 404 9.55 14.38 -41.35
N THR A 405 8.78 13.29 -41.37
CA THR A 405 7.33 13.35 -41.47
C THR A 405 6.71 13.49 -40.08
N PHE A 406 5.75 14.40 -39.96
CA PHE A 406 4.95 14.61 -38.75
C PHE A 406 3.49 14.35 -39.11
N ASN A 407 3.02 13.16 -38.77
CA ASN A 407 1.67 12.67 -38.99
C ASN A 407 1.12 12.00 -37.71
N GLN A 408 -0.12 11.52 -37.76
CA GLN A 408 -0.76 10.85 -36.61
C GLN A 408 0.02 9.66 -36.04
N ASN A 409 0.83 8.98 -36.87
CA ASN A 409 1.61 7.81 -36.46
C ASN A 409 2.95 8.20 -35.81
N THR A 410 3.56 9.31 -36.24
CA THR A 410 4.91 9.73 -35.83
C THR A 410 4.92 10.78 -34.73
N LEU A 411 3.89 11.64 -34.66
CA LEU A 411 3.74 12.68 -33.65
C LEU A 411 3.80 12.17 -32.21
N PRO A 412 3.17 11.03 -31.85
CA PRO A 412 3.34 10.44 -30.52
C PRO A 412 4.81 10.26 -30.12
N GLY A 413 5.65 9.76 -31.03
CA GLY A 413 7.08 9.58 -30.78
C GLY A 413 7.81 10.92 -30.57
N TRP A 414 7.57 11.91 -31.44
CA TRP A 414 8.21 13.22 -31.30
C TRP A 414 7.85 13.95 -30.01
N VAL A 415 6.55 13.98 -29.68
CA VAL A 415 6.05 14.63 -28.45
C VAL A 415 6.63 13.95 -27.21
N MET A 416 6.63 12.62 -27.19
CA MET A 416 7.17 11.87 -26.06
C MET A 416 8.69 12.00 -25.94
N ALA A 417 9.44 12.07 -27.04
CA ALA A 417 10.87 12.35 -27.00
C ALA A 417 11.15 13.69 -26.30
N VAL A 418 10.45 14.77 -26.69
CA VAL A 418 10.60 16.08 -26.04
C VAL A 418 10.22 16.00 -24.55
N ALA A 419 9.11 15.33 -24.21
CA ALA A 419 8.67 15.21 -22.83
C ALA A 419 9.70 14.46 -21.95
N TRP A 420 10.32 13.40 -22.46
CA TRP A 420 11.39 12.67 -21.75
C TRP A 420 12.67 13.49 -21.61
N LEU A 421 13.00 14.33 -22.58
CA LEU A 421 14.12 15.28 -22.48
C LEU A 421 13.87 16.31 -21.38
N VAL A 422 12.66 16.90 -21.34
CA VAL A 422 12.27 17.85 -20.30
C VAL A 422 12.29 17.18 -18.92
N TYR A 423 11.76 15.96 -18.82
CA TYR A 423 11.81 15.18 -17.58
C TYR A 423 13.25 14.90 -17.14
N LEU A 424 14.15 14.54 -18.06
CA LEU A 424 15.56 14.31 -17.77
C LEU A 424 16.24 15.56 -17.19
N VAL A 425 15.98 16.73 -17.77
CA VAL A 425 16.50 18.01 -17.26
C VAL A 425 15.93 18.30 -15.87
N TRP A 426 14.62 18.09 -15.66
CA TRP A 426 13.98 18.31 -14.37
C TRP A 426 14.52 17.36 -13.29
N LEU A 427 14.69 16.08 -13.63
CA LEU A 427 15.30 15.06 -12.78
C LEU A 427 16.72 15.50 -12.36
N TRP A 428 17.55 15.95 -13.30
CA TRP A 428 18.92 16.36 -13.04
C TRP A 428 19.04 17.52 -12.05
N ILE A 429 18.11 18.48 -12.12
CA ILE A 429 18.14 19.69 -11.29
C ILE A 429 17.55 19.43 -9.90
N SER A 430 16.48 18.63 -9.81
CA SER A 430 15.62 18.59 -8.62
C SER A 430 15.66 17.28 -7.84
N PHE A 431 16.22 16.20 -8.39
CA PHE A 431 16.26 14.92 -7.69
C PHE A 431 17.37 14.88 -6.64
N GLN A 432 16.99 14.60 -5.40
CA GLN A 432 17.93 14.40 -4.31
C GLN A 432 17.98 12.92 -3.90
N GLU A 433 19.18 12.35 -3.89
CA GLU A 433 19.42 10.94 -3.53
C GLU A 433 19.27 10.76 -1.99
N PRO A 434 18.57 9.71 -1.52
CA PRO A 434 18.40 9.44 -0.09
C PRO A 434 19.73 9.18 0.64
N SER A 435 19.82 9.62 1.91
CA SER A 435 21.03 9.61 2.73
C SER A 435 21.62 8.22 3.04
N HIS A 436 20.84 7.13 2.97
CA HIS A 436 21.32 5.76 3.23
C HIS A 436 22.43 5.32 2.25
N PHE A 437 22.51 5.91 1.04
CA PHE A 437 23.60 5.66 0.09
C PHE A 437 24.80 6.59 0.28
N ALA A 438 24.64 7.70 0.99
CA ALA A 438 25.72 8.63 1.28
C ALA A 438 26.65 8.10 2.39
N GLU A 439 26.13 7.33 3.34
CA GLU A 439 26.90 6.71 4.42
C GLU A 439 27.70 5.48 3.94
N GLU A 440 27.15 4.64 3.07
CA GLU A 440 27.84 3.44 2.56
C GLU A 440 29.02 3.80 1.62
N ASN A 441 28.98 4.98 0.98
CA ASN A 441 30.08 5.52 0.19
C ASN A 441 31.13 6.27 1.03
N ARG A 442 30.87 6.53 2.32
CA ARG A 442 31.90 6.96 3.28
C ARG A 442 32.52 5.70 3.87
N THR A 443 33.54 5.17 3.19
CA THR A 443 34.48 4.24 3.81
C THR A 443 34.90 4.76 5.19
N PRO A 444 35.01 3.90 6.23
CA PRO A 444 35.50 4.33 7.53
C PRO A 444 36.99 4.63 7.42
N ASN A 445 37.32 5.84 6.97
CA ASN A 445 38.66 6.38 7.07
C ASN A 445 38.93 6.71 8.54
N GLN A 446 39.79 5.90 9.15
CA GLN A 446 40.74 6.27 10.20
C GLN A 446 40.12 7.01 11.41
N SER A 447 39.50 6.24 12.31
CA SER A 447 39.60 6.59 13.73
C SER A 447 40.89 5.97 14.29
N ASN A 448 41.76 6.85 14.77
CA ASN A 448 43.06 6.57 15.34
C ASN A 448 43.01 5.45 16.40
N VAL A 449 43.57 4.29 16.08
CA VAL A 449 43.94 3.28 17.08
C VAL A 449 45.32 3.67 17.59
N VAL A 450 45.37 4.04 18.87
CA VAL A 450 46.60 4.13 19.63
C VAL A 450 47.17 2.72 19.75
N ASP A 451 48.41 2.63 19.31
CA ASP A 451 49.36 1.54 19.36
C ASP A 451 49.37 0.82 20.73
N ASN A 452 49.27 -0.51 20.70
CA ASN A 452 50.10 -1.43 21.51
C ASN A 452 49.68 -2.90 21.30
N GLY A 453 50.64 -3.72 20.85
CA GLY A 453 50.73 -5.13 21.27
C GLY A 453 50.43 -6.19 20.21
N ALA A 454 51.47 -6.55 19.46
CA ALA A 454 51.61 -7.70 18.56
C ALA A 454 51.07 -9.06 19.08
N VAL A 455 50.53 -9.92 18.21
CA VAL A 455 51.25 -10.96 17.43
C VAL A 455 50.24 -11.80 16.62
N ASP A 456 50.64 -12.09 15.38
CA ASP A 456 50.12 -13.03 14.38
C ASP A 456 49.29 -14.24 14.85
N ASN A 457 48.19 -14.50 14.13
CA ASN A 457 48.07 -15.69 13.28
C ASN A 457 46.77 -15.67 12.47
N SER A 458 46.86 -15.17 11.25
CA SER A 458 45.91 -15.50 10.18
C SER A 458 46.39 -16.77 9.46
N ALA A 459 45.43 -17.65 9.13
CA ALA A 459 45.51 -18.77 8.18
C ALA A 459 45.64 -20.19 8.75
N LEU A 460 44.50 -20.76 9.16
CA LEU A 460 44.07 -22.18 9.06
C LEU A 460 42.78 -22.23 9.93
N GLU A 461 41.59 -22.67 9.53
CA GLU A 461 41.15 -23.65 8.57
C GLU A 461 39.77 -23.26 8.03
N LYS A 462 39.65 -23.26 6.70
CA LYS A 462 38.38 -23.56 6.05
C LYS A 462 38.24 -25.08 6.03
N GLY A 463 37.27 -25.59 6.79
CA GLY A 463 36.69 -26.90 6.56
C GLY A 463 36.85 -27.90 7.70
N LEU A 464 35.76 -28.18 8.40
CA LEU A 464 35.14 -29.50 8.32
C LEU A 464 33.72 -29.45 8.90
N LYS A 465 32.85 -30.27 8.31
CA LYS A 465 31.43 -30.39 8.62
C LYS A 465 31.20 -31.30 9.84
N GLN A 466 30.25 -30.88 10.68
CA GLN A 466 29.22 -31.70 11.36
C GLN A 466 29.61 -32.59 12.58
N PRO A 467 28.59 -32.96 13.39
CA PRO A 467 28.59 -32.86 14.86
C PRO A 467 28.76 -34.22 15.54
N LEU A 468 28.98 -34.22 16.87
CA LEU A 468 28.52 -35.21 17.86
C LEU A 468 29.40 -35.12 19.11
N LEU A 469 28.81 -34.89 20.28
CA LEU A 469 28.76 -35.86 21.38
C LEU A 469 28.12 -35.25 22.63
N ILE A 470 27.14 -36.01 23.13
CA ILE A 470 26.59 -35.96 24.48
C ILE A 470 27.61 -36.61 25.41
N THR A 471 27.89 -36.02 26.56
CA THR A 471 28.23 -36.80 27.76
C THR A 471 27.73 -36.08 29.00
N SER A 472 27.06 -36.87 29.84
CA SER A 472 26.43 -36.53 31.10
C SER A 472 27.41 -36.58 32.29
N ASP A 473 26.88 -36.16 33.44
CA ASP A 473 27.32 -36.40 34.84
C ASP A 473 28.15 -35.25 35.48
N ASP A 474 27.96 -34.86 36.74
CA ASP A 474 26.85 -34.93 37.70
C ASP A 474 27.22 -33.95 38.85
N LYS A 475 26.21 -33.31 39.45
CA LYS A 475 26.08 -32.93 40.89
C LYS A 475 26.68 -31.65 41.57
N ILE A 476 25.72 -30.87 42.08
CA ILE A 476 25.53 -30.24 43.42
C ILE A 476 25.77 -28.72 43.55
N ASP A 477 24.61 -28.04 43.60
CA ASP A 477 24.15 -26.92 44.44
C ASP A 477 25.18 -25.93 45.03
N GLU A 478 25.04 -24.66 44.64
CA GLU A 478 24.95 -23.55 45.59
C GLU A 478 24.19 -22.36 44.95
N ASP A 479 23.11 -21.96 45.61
CA ASP A 479 22.18 -20.88 45.26
C ASP A 479 22.88 -19.50 45.18
N ILE A 480 23.10 -18.98 43.97
CA ILE A 480 23.19 -17.53 43.70
C ILE A 480 22.54 -17.22 42.35
N ASP A 481 21.31 -16.72 42.39
CA ASP A 481 20.59 -16.14 41.25
C ASP A 481 21.40 -14.98 40.63
N GLN A 482 22.10 -15.23 39.52
CA GLN A 482 22.48 -14.23 38.54
C GLN A 482 21.83 -14.58 37.21
N ASP A 483 20.78 -13.82 36.87
CA ASP A 483 20.09 -13.84 35.56
C ASP A 483 21.12 -13.60 34.43
N TYR A 484 21.67 -14.67 33.85
CA TYR A 484 22.32 -14.64 32.55
C TYR A 484 21.22 -14.57 31.48
N ASP A 485 21.18 -13.43 30.79
CA ASP A 485 20.30 -13.14 29.66
C ASP A 485 20.87 -13.86 28.42
N ASP A 486 20.60 -15.17 28.30
CA ASP A 486 20.81 -15.89 27.05
C ASP A 486 19.80 -15.39 26.02
N SER A 487 20.22 -14.34 25.30
CA SER A 487 19.65 -13.98 24.02
C SER A 487 19.99 -15.08 23.01
N GLU A 488 19.15 -16.12 22.94
CA GLU A 488 19.04 -16.94 21.74
C GLU A 488 18.53 -16.04 20.59
N GLU A 489 19.45 -15.36 19.92
CA GLU A 489 19.19 -14.82 18.59
C GLU A 489 18.88 -15.98 17.65
N ALA A 490 17.71 -15.94 17.02
CA ALA A 490 17.40 -16.83 15.91
C ALA A 490 18.53 -16.78 14.87
N PRO A 491 18.93 -17.90 14.26
CA PRO A 491 20.10 -17.95 13.39
C PRO A 491 19.99 -16.92 12.26
N GLU A 492 21.10 -16.22 12.00
CA GLU A 492 21.24 -15.10 11.07
C GLU A 492 20.77 -15.40 9.63
N GLU A 493 20.66 -16.68 9.25
CA GLU A 493 20.11 -17.13 7.96
C GLU A 493 18.64 -16.74 7.73
N SER A 494 17.88 -16.49 8.81
CA SER A 494 16.47 -16.09 8.72
C SER A 494 16.26 -14.65 8.19
N ARG A 495 17.31 -13.83 8.15
CA ARG A 495 17.26 -12.38 7.82
C ARG A 495 17.75 -12.05 6.40
N LEU A 496 18.26 -13.01 5.64
CA LEU A 496 18.85 -12.74 4.31
C LEU A 496 17.79 -12.58 3.21
N PRO A 497 17.97 -11.60 2.29
CA PRO A 497 17.09 -11.39 1.14
C PRO A 497 17.11 -12.59 0.19
N ALA A 498 16.06 -12.73 -0.63
CA ALA A 498 16.00 -13.79 -1.64
C ALA A 498 17.03 -13.50 -2.76
N ASN A 499 18.02 -14.38 -2.91
CA ASN A 499 19.11 -14.21 -3.88
C ASN A 499 18.80 -14.83 -5.26
N SER A 500 17.67 -15.53 -5.41
CA SER A 500 17.26 -16.21 -6.65
C SER A 500 15.74 -16.35 -6.79
N ILE A 501 15.23 -16.37 -8.03
CA ILE A 501 13.81 -16.62 -8.36
C ILE A 501 13.30 -17.91 -7.69
N GLY A 502 14.10 -18.99 -7.70
CA GLY A 502 13.69 -20.26 -7.08
C GLY A 502 13.55 -20.17 -5.56
N SER A 503 14.41 -19.38 -4.90
CA SER A 503 14.29 -19.11 -3.47
C SER A 503 13.09 -18.22 -3.16
N ALA A 504 12.83 -17.19 -3.98
CA ALA A 504 11.68 -16.32 -3.86
C ALA A 504 10.37 -17.12 -4.01
N TYR A 505 10.27 -17.98 -5.03
CA TYR A 505 9.07 -18.79 -5.27
C TYR A 505 8.77 -19.81 -4.14
N ARG A 506 9.81 -20.35 -3.51
CA ARG A 506 9.66 -21.23 -2.32
C ARG A 506 9.16 -20.48 -1.09
N LEU A 507 9.44 -19.18 -0.99
CA LEU A 507 8.98 -18.30 0.09
C LEU A 507 7.53 -17.82 -0.11
N LEU A 508 6.97 -17.94 -1.32
CA LEU A 508 5.58 -17.56 -1.60
C LEU A 508 4.61 -18.57 -0.99
N THR A 509 3.76 -18.09 -0.08
CA THR A 509 2.63 -18.89 0.42
C THR A 509 1.65 -19.18 -0.72
N PRO A 510 0.82 -20.25 -0.61
CA PRO A 510 -0.20 -20.55 -1.62
C PRO A 510 -1.13 -19.35 -1.91
N SER A 511 -1.46 -18.57 -0.87
CA SER A 511 -2.27 -17.34 -1.01
C SER A 511 -1.60 -16.29 -1.90
N VAL A 512 -0.29 -16.05 -1.72
CA VAL A 512 0.45 -15.09 -2.57
C VAL A 512 0.55 -15.58 -4.01
N LYS A 513 0.69 -16.89 -4.24
CA LYS A 513 0.70 -17.45 -5.60
C LYS A 513 -0.63 -17.22 -6.32
N VAL A 514 -1.75 -17.38 -5.62
CA VAL A 514 -3.08 -17.08 -6.17
C VAL A 514 -3.21 -15.57 -6.44
N GLN A 515 -2.77 -14.70 -5.54
CA GLN A 515 -2.78 -13.25 -5.78
C GLN A 515 -1.96 -12.84 -7.01
N LEU A 516 -0.80 -13.45 -7.24
CA LEU A 516 0.00 -13.22 -8.45
C LEU A 516 -0.72 -13.74 -9.71
N LEU A 517 -1.44 -14.86 -9.62
CA LEU A 517 -2.27 -15.38 -10.71
C LEU A 517 -3.44 -14.43 -11.03
N ILE A 518 -4.10 -13.89 -10.01
CA ILE A 518 -5.17 -12.89 -10.17
C ILE A 518 -4.61 -11.62 -10.83
N TYR A 519 -3.41 -11.19 -10.41
CA TYR A 519 -2.73 -10.04 -11.00
C TYR A 519 -2.35 -10.29 -12.46
N PHE A 520 -1.93 -11.52 -12.77
CA PHE A 520 -1.69 -11.94 -14.15
C PHE A 520 -3.00 -11.91 -14.96
N MET A 521 -4.08 -12.49 -14.45
CA MET A 521 -5.39 -12.53 -15.12
C MET A 521 -5.91 -11.14 -15.42
N LEU A 522 -5.93 -10.23 -14.43
CA LEU A 522 -6.47 -8.89 -14.63
C LEU A 522 -5.67 -8.12 -15.67
N LYS A 523 -4.32 -8.24 -15.66
CA LYS A 523 -3.47 -7.54 -16.64
C LYS A 523 -3.58 -8.13 -18.03
N TYR A 524 -3.76 -9.45 -18.14
CA TYR A 524 -4.00 -10.11 -19.41
C TYR A 524 -5.30 -9.60 -20.05
N VAL A 525 -6.40 -9.63 -19.29
CA VAL A 525 -7.74 -9.27 -19.78
C VAL A 525 -7.83 -7.77 -20.12
N MET A 526 -7.24 -6.90 -19.30
CA MET A 526 -7.11 -5.47 -19.60
C MET A 526 -6.31 -5.22 -20.88
N GLU A 527 -5.17 -5.89 -21.05
CA GLU A 527 -4.31 -5.65 -22.22
C GLU A 527 -5.00 -6.11 -23.51
N ILE A 528 -5.72 -7.24 -23.51
CA ILE A 528 -6.54 -7.65 -24.65
C ILE A 528 -7.54 -6.54 -25.03
N LEU A 529 -8.30 -6.02 -24.06
CA LEU A 529 -9.28 -4.97 -24.31
C LEU A 529 -8.63 -3.70 -24.90
N LEU A 530 -7.50 -3.27 -24.34
CA LEU A 530 -6.83 -2.03 -24.74
C LEU A 530 -6.11 -2.18 -26.09
N SER A 531 -5.26 -3.19 -26.25
CA SER A 531 -4.42 -3.39 -27.43
C SER A 531 -5.22 -3.82 -28.67
N GLU A 532 -6.30 -4.59 -28.51
CA GLU A 532 -7.14 -5.03 -29.62
C GLU A 532 -8.14 -3.95 -30.07
N SER A 533 -8.41 -2.95 -29.21
CA SER A 533 -9.48 -1.96 -29.44
C SER A 533 -9.41 -1.28 -30.79
N SER A 534 -8.22 -0.88 -31.25
CA SER A 534 -8.09 -0.19 -32.54
C SER A 534 -8.44 -1.10 -33.72
N VAL A 535 -7.99 -2.37 -33.71
CA VAL A 535 -8.26 -3.34 -34.77
C VAL A 535 -9.74 -3.75 -34.80
N VAL A 536 -10.32 -4.09 -33.64
CA VAL A 536 -11.71 -4.56 -33.55
C VAL A 536 -12.71 -3.46 -33.91
N THR A 537 -12.51 -2.26 -33.39
CA THR A 537 -13.47 -1.17 -33.62
C THR A 537 -13.39 -0.63 -35.04
N THR A 538 -12.20 -0.61 -35.64
CA THR A 538 -12.03 -0.30 -37.07
C THR A 538 -12.72 -1.35 -37.94
N TYR A 539 -12.58 -2.64 -37.64
CA TYR A 539 -13.17 -3.72 -38.42
C TYR A 539 -14.70 -3.83 -38.29
N TYR A 540 -15.23 -3.82 -37.06
CA TYR A 540 -16.67 -4.05 -36.81
C TYR A 540 -17.52 -2.78 -36.93
N PHE A 541 -16.95 -1.60 -36.63
CA PHE A 541 -17.71 -0.36 -36.50
C PHE A 541 -17.20 0.77 -37.42
N ASN A 542 -16.10 0.57 -38.16
CA ASN A 542 -15.43 1.61 -38.95
C ASN A 542 -15.08 2.85 -38.13
N TRP A 543 -14.67 2.66 -36.88
CA TRP A 543 -14.25 3.77 -36.04
C TRP A 543 -12.99 4.45 -36.59
N SER A 544 -12.95 5.77 -36.47
CA SER A 544 -11.74 6.54 -36.74
C SER A 544 -10.77 6.44 -35.56
N THR A 545 -9.48 6.68 -35.80
CA THR A 545 -8.44 6.81 -34.77
C THR A 545 -8.86 7.77 -33.65
N SER A 546 -9.55 8.88 -33.98
CA SER A 546 -10.06 9.85 -32.99
C SER A 546 -11.13 9.23 -32.09
N THR A 547 -12.04 8.45 -32.66
CA THR A 547 -13.11 7.77 -31.90
C THR A 547 -12.52 6.73 -30.95
N VAL A 548 -11.55 5.94 -31.42
CA VAL A 548 -10.82 4.97 -30.59
C VAL A 548 -10.08 5.68 -29.45
N ALA A 549 -9.38 6.76 -29.76
CA ALA A 549 -8.67 7.58 -28.77
C ALA A 549 -9.60 8.13 -27.68
N VAL A 550 -10.77 8.66 -28.06
CA VAL A 550 -11.79 9.16 -27.11
C VAL A 550 -12.35 8.02 -26.26
N PHE A 551 -12.67 6.87 -26.85
CA PHE A 551 -13.14 5.70 -26.12
C PHE A 551 -12.15 5.26 -25.04
N LEU A 552 -10.87 5.08 -25.40
CA LEU A 552 -9.83 4.67 -24.47
C LEU A 552 -9.53 5.73 -23.40
N ALA A 553 -9.56 7.01 -23.75
CA ALA A 553 -9.40 8.11 -22.80
C ALA A 553 -10.53 8.14 -21.75
N CYS A 554 -11.78 8.01 -22.21
CA CYS A 554 -12.94 7.92 -21.33
C CYS A 554 -12.85 6.70 -20.40
N LEU A 555 -12.48 5.54 -20.96
CA LEU A 555 -12.32 4.30 -20.23
C LEU A 555 -11.23 4.45 -19.15
N GLY A 556 -10.06 5.00 -19.45
CA GLY A 556 -9.02 5.29 -18.46
C GLY A 556 -9.39 6.36 -17.42
N LEU A 557 -10.20 7.36 -17.78
CA LEU A 557 -10.68 8.38 -16.83
C LEU A 557 -11.62 7.79 -15.76
N THR A 558 -12.31 6.68 -16.05
CA THR A 558 -13.19 6.02 -15.09
C THR A 558 -12.45 5.51 -13.84
N VAL A 559 -11.13 5.31 -13.92
CA VAL A 559 -10.33 4.79 -12.81
C VAL A 559 -10.37 5.69 -11.57
N LEU A 560 -10.38 7.02 -11.76
CA LEU A 560 -10.38 7.98 -10.65
C LEU A 560 -11.67 7.92 -9.80
N PRO A 561 -12.88 8.12 -10.38
CA PRO A 561 -14.11 8.05 -9.59
C PRO A 561 -14.32 6.65 -8.99
N VAL A 562 -13.96 5.59 -9.70
CA VAL A 562 -14.07 4.21 -9.20
C VAL A 562 -13.19 4.01 -7.97
N ASN A 563 -11.93 4.43 -8.00
CA ASN A 563 -11.03 4.33 -6.85
C ASN A 563 -11.53 5.13 -5.63
N ILE A 564 -12.11 6.30 -5.84
CA ILE A 564 -12.72 7.11 -4.77
C ILE A 564 -13.91 6.37 -4.15
N VAL A 565 -14.81 5.83 -4.98
CA VAL A 565 -16.00 5.11 -4.52
C VAL A 565 -15.60 3.85 -3.74
N VAL A 566 -14.64 3.09 -4.26
CA VAL A 566 -14.17 1.86 -3.62
C VAL A 566 -13.48 2.16 -2.30
N GLY A 567 -12.59 3.16 -2.27
CA GLY A 567 -11.85 3.54 -1.08
C GLY A 567 -12.72 4.12 0.04
N ASN A 568 -13.69 4.97 -0.28
CA ASN A 568 -14.49 5.66 0.72
C ASN A 568 -15.74 4.89 1.16
N TYR A 569 -16.40 4.16 0.26
CA TYR A 569 -17.68 3.52 0.54
C TYR A 569 -17.55 2.00 0.64
N ILE A 570 -16.99 1.34 -0.37
CA ILE A 570 -17.03 -0.13 -0.47
C ILE A 570 -16.07 -0.78 0.54
N SER A 571 -14.84 -0.26 0.67
CA SER A 571 -13.84 -0.81 1.59
C SER A 571 -14.24 -0.68 3.07
N ASN A 572 -15.10 0.29 3.40
CA ASN A 572 -15.66 0.44 4.76
C ASN A 572 -16.82 -0.53 5.05
N MET A 573 -17.50 -1.03 4.01
CA MET A 573 -18.67 -1.90 4.15
C MET A 573 -18.36 -3.38 3.99
N PHE A 574 -17.36 -3.74 3.18
CA PHE A 574 -17.05 -5.12 2.81
C PHE A 574 -15.59 -5.47 3.08
N GLU A 575 -15.32 -6.75 3.37
CA GLU A 575 -13.96 -7.23 3.53
C GLU A 575 -13.24 -7.34 2.18
N ASP A 576 -11.94 -7.02 2.13
CA ASP A 576 -11.10 -7.08 0.91
C ASP A 576 -11.29 -8.39 0.10
N ARG A 577 -11.40 -9.55 0.75
CA ARG A 577 -11.59 -10.85 0.07
C ARG A 577 -12.93 -10.99 -0.65
N GLN A 578 -13.99 -10.36 -0.13
CA GLN A 578 -15.30 -10.35 -0.77
C GLN A 578 -15.26 -9.47 -2.01
N ILE A 579 -14.68 -8.27 -1.88
CA ILE A 579 -14.51 -7.34 -3.00
C ILE A 579 -13.66 -7.98 -4.10
N LEU A 580 -12.60 -8.70 -3.72
CA LEU A 580 -11.75 -9.45 -4.65
C LEU A 580 -12.55 -10.50 -5.44
N LEU A 581 -13.28 -11.40 -4.76
CA LEU A 581 -14.05 -12.44 -5.45
C LEU A 581 -15.17 -11.85 -6.32
N THR A 582 -15.89 -10.84 -5.83
CA THR A 582 -16.96 -10.18 -6.59
C THR A 582 -16.41 -9.48 -7.83
N SER A 583 -15.28 -8.79 -7.73
CA SER A 583 -14.67 -8.13 -8.89
C SER A 583 -14.14 -9.13 -9.92
N GLU A 584 -13.57 -10.27 -9.52
CA GLU A 584 -13.22 -11.36 -10.45
C GLU A 584 -14.43 -11.88 -11.23
N ILE A 585 -15.56 -12.10 -10.55
CA ILE A 585 -16.80 -12.54 -11.21
C ILE A 585 -17.29 -11.47 -12.19
N MET A 586 -17.24 -10.20 -11.83
CA MET A 586 -17.64 -9.10 -12.72
C MET A 586 -16.72 -8.97 -13.94
N VAL A 587 -15.40 -9.18 -13.79
CA VAL A 587 -14.46 -9.27 -14.93
C VAL A 587 -14.86 -10.43 -15.85
N CYS A 588 -15.13 -11.60 -15.29
CA CYS A 588 -15.56 -12.77 -16.07
C CYS A 588 -16.89 -12.52 -16.81
N ILE A 589 -17.84 -11.83 -16.19
CA ILE A 589 -19.10 -11.41 -16.85
C ILE A 589 -18.82 -10.42 -17.98
N GLY A 590 -17.94 -9.44 -17.76
CA GLY A 590 -17.52 -8.50 -18.80
C GLY A 590 -16.92 -9.20 -20.02
N VAL A 591 -16.06 -10.19 -19.80
CA VAL A 591 -15.50 -11.05 -20.87
C VAL A 591 -16.61 -11.82 -21.59
N LEU A 592 -17.55 -12.44 -20.86
CA LEU A 592 -18.67 -13.19 -21.46
C LEU A 592 -19.58 -12.31 -22.32
N LEU A 593 -19.90 -11.09 -21.87
CA LEU A 593 -20.72 -10.14 -22.61
C LEU A 593 -20.02 -9.59 -23.87
N SER A 594 -18.69 -9.68 -23.93
CA SER A 594 -17.88 -9.19 -25.05
C SER A 594 -17.93 -10.11 -26.28
N PHE A 595 -18.32 -11.38 -26.14
CA PHE A 595 -18.33 -12.34 -27.24
C PHE A 595 -19.33 -11.96 -28.36
N HIS A 596 -18.90 -12.16 -29.60
CA HIS A 596 -19.79 -12.12 -30.75
C HIS A 596 -20.40 -13.50 -30.98
N VAL A 597 -21.67 -13.68 -30.58
CA VAL A 597 -22.34 -15.01 -30.62
C VAL A 597 -23.43 -15.09 -31.69
N ILE A 598 -24.65 -14.62 -31.40
CA ILE A 598 -25.85 -14.86 -32.25
C ILE A 598 -26.38 -13.57 -32.89
N PHE A 599 -26.25 -12.44 -32.20
CA PHE A 599 -26.71 -11.13 -32.68
C PHE A 599 -25.60 -10.38 -33.42
N PRO A 600 -25.93 -9.49 -34.37
CA PRO A 600 -24.94 -8.61 -34.98
C PRO A 600 -24.21 -7.84 -33.88
N TYR A 601 -22.89 -7.83 -33.93
CA TYR A 601 -22.07 -7.16 -32.92
C TYR A 601 -22.40 -5.68 -32.94
N SER A 602 -22.76 -5.12 -31.79
CA SER A 602 -23.24 -3.74 -31.68
C SER A 602 -22.27 -2.89 -30.87
N GLU A 603 -22.18 -1.60 -31.20
CA GLU A 603 -21.35 -0.65 -30.44
C GLU A 603 -21.70 -0.62 -28.94
N PRO A 604 -23.00 -0.60 -28.54
CA PRO A 604 -23.36 -0.62 -27.12
C PRO A 604 -22.90 -1.90 -26.42
N GLN A 605 -22.91 -3.04 -27.11
CA GLN A 605 -22.40 -4.29 -26.54
C GLN A 605 -20.90 -4.16 -26.24
N TYR A 606 -20.09 -3.68 -27.20
CA TYR A 606 -18.65 -3.50 -27.02
C TYR A 606 -18.33 -2.50 -25.90
N ILE A 607 -18.98 -1.33 -25.91
CA ILE A 607 -18.72 -0.26 -24.93
C ILE A 607 -19.13 -0.70 -23.52
N CYS A 608 -20.33 -1.26 -23.33
CA CYS A 608 -20.81 -1.65 -22.01
C CYS A 608 -20.04 -2.83 -21.43
N SER A 609 -19.71 -3.84 -22.26
CA SER A 609 -18.92 -4.99 -21.82
C SER A 609 -17.47 -4.61 -21.50
N GLY A 610 -16.85 -3.78 -22.35
CA GLY A 610 -15.51 -3.23 -22.13
C GLY A 610 -15.42 -2.36 -20.87
N LEU A 611 -16.41 -1.49 -20.64
CA LEU A 611 -16.47 -0.67 -19.42
C LEU A 611 -16.64 -1.52 -18.16
N LEU A 612 -17.55 -2.50 -18.17
CA LEU A 612 -17.74 -3.41 -17.04
C LEU A 612 -16.45 -4.19 -16.73
N LEU A 613 -15.82 -4.74 -17.76
CA LEU A 613 -14.57 -5.49 -17.66
C LEU A 613 -13.45 -4.61 -17.07
N PHE A 614 -13.25 -3.43 -17.64
CA PHE A 614 -12.15 -2.53 -17.25
C PHE A 614 -12.34 -2.01 -15.83
N VAL A 615 -13.51 -1.48 -15.50
CA VAL A 615 -13.82 -0.97 -14.16
C VAL A 615 -13.66 -2.07 -13.12
N SER A 616 -14.17 -3.28 -13.39
CA SER A 616 -14.04 -4.39 -12.45
C SER A 616 -12.60 -4.84 -12.26
N ALA A 617 -11.80 -4.84 -13.32
CA ALA A 617 -10.39 -5.20 -13.27
C ALA A 617 -9.55 -4.14 -12.52
N GLU A 618 -9.91 -2.86 -12.60
CA GLU A 618 -9.27 -1.77 -11.82
C GLU A 618 -9.56 -1.89 -10.33
N VAL A 619 -10.82 -2.16 -9.96
CA VAL A 619 -11.18 -2.48 -8.56
C VAL A 619 -10.40 -3.68 -8.06
N LEU A 620 -10.33 -4.74 -8.87
CA LEU A 620 -9.59 -5.96 -8.55
C LEU A 620 -8.09 -5.68 -8.37
N GLU A 621 -7.48 -4.82 -9.19
CA GLU A 621 -6.08 -4.42 -9.05
C GLU A 621 -5.82 -3.74 -7.70
N GLY A 622 -6.66 -2.77 -7.32
CA GLY A 622 -6.53 -2.04 -6.05
C GLY A 622 -6.62 -2.97 -4.84
N VAL A 623 -7.61 -3.87 -4.83
CA VAL A 623 -7.83 -4.81 -3.74
C VAL A 623 -6.74 -5.89 -3.68
N ASN A 624 -6.34 -6.43 -4.84
CA ASN A 624 -5.29 -7.44 -4.90
C ASN A 624 -3.95 -6.87 -4.43
N LEU A 625 -3.62 -5.62 -4.78
CA LEU A 625 -2.40 -4.96 -4.31
C LEU A 625 -2.43 -4.72 -2.79
N SER A 626 -3.57 -4.30 -2.25
CA SER A 626 -3.77 -4.16 -0.80
C SER A 626 -3.51 -5.48 -0.08
N LEU A 627 -4.14 -6.56 -0.53
CA LEU A 627 -3.96 -7.90 0.07
C LEU A 627 -2.54 -8.43 -0.11
N LEU A 628 -1.92 -8.22 -1.27
CA LEU A 628 -0.54 -8.62 -1.53
C LEU A 628 0.43 -7.92 -0.58
N SER A 629 0.22 -6.63 -0.29
CA SER A 629 1.04 -5.90 0.68
C SER A 629 0.93 -6.45 2.11
N ARG A 630 -0.20 -7.07 2.45
CA ARG A 630 -0.49 -7.62 3.80
C ARG A 630 0.01 -9.05 4.00
N VAL A 631 -0.03 -9.88 2.94
CA VAL A 631 0.32 -11.31 3.01
C VAL A 631 1.81 -11.56 2.70
N MET A 632 2.50 -10.57 2.13
CA MET A 632 3.89 -10.72 1.73
C MET A 632 4.87 -10.73 2.91
N SER A 633 5.79 -11.70 2.91
CA SER A 633 6.82 -11.84 3.94
C SER A 633 7.79 -10.64 3.96
N SER A 634 8.27 -10.26 5.14
CA SER A 634 9.33 -9.26 5.32
C SER A 634 10.66 -9.62 4.63
N ARG A 635 10.87 -10.90 4.28
CA ARG A 635 12.03 -11.31 3.46
C ARG A 635 11.89 -10.92 1.98
N LEU A 636 10.65 -10.78 1.50
CA LEU A 636 10.32 -10.30 0.16
C LEU A 636 10.11 -8.78 0.10
N SER A 637 10.22 -8.06 1.21
CA SER A 637 10.23 -6.59 1.16
C SER A 637 11.63 -6.02 0.90
N ARG A 638 12.69 -6.84 0.96
CA ARG A 638 14.10 -6.42 0.78
C ARG A 638 14.80 -7.23 -0.31
N GLY A 639 15.75 -6.60 -1.01
CA GLY A 639 16.58 -7.21 -2.05
C GLY A 639 16.02 -7.13 -3.47
N THR A 640 16.71 -7.75 -4.42
CA THR A 640 16.38 -7.69 -5.86
C THR A 640 15.05 -8.34 -6.18
N TYR A 641 14.74 -9.51 -5.59
CA TYR A 641 13.49 -10.24 -5.80
C TYR A 641 12.41 -9.86 -4.78
N ASN A 642 12.19 -8.56 -4.64
CA ASN A 642 11.15 -8.06 -3.75
C ASN A 642 9.74 -8.24 -4.35
N GLY A 643 8.72 -8.00 -3.52
CA GLY A 643 7.32 -8.03 -3.91
C GLY A 643 6.92 -7.12 -5.06
N GLY A 644 7.51 -5.92 -5.07
CA GLY A 644 7.30 -4.94 -6.12
C GLY A 644 7.74 -5.48 -7.48
N LEU A 645 8.89 -6.16 -7.53
CA LEU A 645 9.37 -6.85 -8.72
C LEU A 645 8.42 -7.97 -9.13
N LEU A 646 8.03 -8.86 -8.21
CA LEU A 646 7.16 -10.00 -8.55
C LEU A 646 5.80 -9.58 -9.11
N SER A 647 5.17 -8.56 -8.51
CA SER A 647 3.92 -8.00 -9.04
C SER A 647 4.13 -7.34 -10.41
N THR A 648 5.21 -6.57 -10.57
CA THR A 648 5.55 -5.92 -11.85
C THR A 648 5.82 -6.95 -12.95
N GLU A 649 6.53 -8.02 -12.64
CA GLU A 649 6.85 -9.11 -13.55
C GLU A 649 5.60 -9.90 -13.93
N ALA A 650 4.78 -10.32 -12.95
CA ALA A 650 3.53 -11.03 -13.24
C ALA A 650 2.62 -10.24 -14.20
N GLY A 651 2.46 -8.93 -13.97
CA GLY A 651 1.68 -8.07 -14.85
C GLY A 651 2.33 -7.78 -16.21
N THR A 652 3.65 -7.77 -16.30
CA THR A 652 4.35 -7.53 -17.57
C THR A 652 4.35 -8.78 -18.45
N ILE A 653 4.56 -9.95 -17.86
CA ILE A 653 4.44 -11.24 -18.55
C ILE A 653 3.01 -11.43 -19.09
N ALA A 654 1.99 -11.05 -18.30
CA ALA A 654 0.60 -11.08 -18.75
C ALA A 654 0.38 -10.25 -20.03
N ARG A 655 0.92 -9.03 -20.08
CA ARG A 655 0.83 -8.15 -21.26
C ARG A 655 1.54 -8.75 -22.47
N VAL A 656 2.75 -9.28 -22.30
CA VAL A 656 3.48 -9.97 -23.38
C VAL A 656 2.66 -11.11 -23.98
N ILE A 657 2.03 -11.94 -23.13
CA ILE A 657 1.23 -13.08 -23.61
C ILE A 657 -0.08 -12.59 -24.25
N ALA A 658 -0.71 -11.54 -23.73
CA ALA A 658 -1.91 -10.95 -24.33
C ALA A 658 -1.63 -10.39 -25.73
N ASP A 659 -0.60 -9.55 -25.86
CA ASP A 659 -0.19 -8.94 -27.12
C ASP A 659 0.24 -9.98 -28.16
N ALA A 660 0.94 -11.03 -27.73
CA ALA A 660 1.25 -12.17 -28.59
C ALA A 660 -0.03 -12.88 -29.05
N THR A 661 -0.99 -13.10 -28.14
CA THR A 661 -2.29 -13.73 -28.47
C THR A 661 -3.03 -12.93 -29.54
N ILE A 662 -3.03 -11.60 -29.49
CA ILE A 662 -3.68 -10.75 -30.52
C ILE A 662 -3.07 -11.01 -31.90
N THR A 663 -1.74 -10.98 -32.02
CA THR A 663 -1.09 -11.21 -33.31
C THR A 663 -1.26 -12.66 -33.78
N LEU A 664 -1.20 -13.65 -32.87
CA LEU A 664 -1.45 -15.05 -33.21
C LEU A 664 -2.90 -15.27 -33.69
N ALA A 665 -3.88 -14.68 -33.00
CA ALA A 665 -5.28 -14.73 -33.38
C ALA A 665 -5.53 -14.08 -34.75
N GLY A 666 -4.74 -13.05 -35.09
CA GLY A 666 -4.78 -12.42 -36.40
C GLY A 666 -4.52 -13.35 -37.59
N PHE A 667 -3.74 -14.43 -37.42
CA PHE A 667 -3.53 -15.43 -38.47
C PHE A 667 -4.79 -16.24 -38.80
N LEU A 668 -5.78 -16.29 -37.90
CA LEU A 668 -7.07 -16.95 -38.12
C LEU A 668 -8.10 -16.03 -38.82
N GLY A 669 -7.71 -14.79 -39.13
CA GLY A 669 -8.51 -13.78 -39.81
C GLY A 669 -9.18 -12.77 -38.86
N GLN A 670 -9.32 -11.53 -39.32
CA GLN A 670 -9.88 -10.42 -38.53
C GLN A 670 -11.32 -10.68 -38.07
N SER A 671 -12.12 -11.40 -38.85
CA SER A 671 -13.51 -11.74 -38.51
C SER A 671 -13.67 -12.66 -37.29
N ARG A 672 -12.60 -13.37 -36.90
CA ARG A 672 -12.59 -14.27 -35.74
C ARG A 672 -11.73 -13.74 -34.59
N LEU A 673 -11.02 -12.61 -34.80
CA LEU A 673 -10.05 -12.06 -33.87
C LEU A 673 -10.64 -11.95 -32.45
N LEU A 674 -11.75 -11.21 -32.33
CA LEU A 674 -12.46 -10.96 -31.06
C LEU A 674 -12.77 -12.24 -30.28
N ASN A 675 -13.40 -13.23 -30.92
CA ASN A 675 -13.79 -14.45 -30.20
C ASN A 675 -12.58 -15.32 -29.85
N VAL A 676 -11.54 -15.31 -30.68
CA VAL A 676 -10.32 -16.09 -30.45
C VAL A 676 -9.49 -15.50 -29.30
N THR A 677 -9.39 -14.17 -29.18
CA THR A 677 -8.67 -13.50 -28.09
C THR A 677 -9.44 -13.58 -26.77
N LEU A 678 -10.78 -13.55 -26.79
CA LEU A 678 -11.62 -13.67 -25.60
C LEU A 678 -11.65 -15.08 -24.99
N LEU A 679 -11.41 -16.14 -25.76
CA LEU A 679 -11.47 -17.52 -25.26
C LEU A 679 -10.38 -17.82 -24.20
N PRO A 680 -9.09 -17.50 -24.43
CA PRO A 680 -8.08 -17.54 -23.37
C PRO A 680 -8.42 -16.63 -22.17
N SER A 681 -8.94 -15.42 -22.41
CA SER A 681 -9.37 -14.48 -21.34
C SER A 681 -10.41 -15.13 -20.42
N LEU A 682 -11.40 -15.81 -21.00
CA LEU A 682 -12.43 -16.51 -20.25
C LEU A 682 -11.84 -17.67 -19.43
N PHE A 683 -10.98 -18.49 -20.05
CA PHE A 683 -10.36 -19.63 -19.37
C PHE A 683 -9.51 -19.18 -18.17
N ILE A 684 -8.67 -18.16 -18.35
CA ILE A 684 -7.81 -17.62 -17.28
C ILE A 684 -8.68 -17.00 -16.17
N SER A 685 -9.77 -16.31 -16.53
CA SER A 685 -10.72 -15.74 -15.55
C SER A 685 -11.39 -16.81 -14.70
N VAL A 686 -11.96 -17.85 -15.34
CA VAL A 686 -12.61 -18.96 -14.64
C VAL A 686 -11.61 -19.72 -13.75
N PHE A 687 -10.41 -19.98 -14.26
CA PHE A 687 -9.36 -20.64 -13.48
C PHE A 687 -8.95 -19.82 -12.25
N SER A 688 -8.84 -18.50 -12.40
CA SER A 688 -8.51 -17.59 -11.29
C SER A 688 -9.60 -17.61 -10.22
N ILE A 689 -10.88 -17.53 -10.60
CA ILE A 689 -12.03 -17.64 -9.66
C ILE A 689 -11.98 -18.96 -8.89
N ILE A 690 -11.72 -20.07 -9.57
CA ILE A 690 -11.60 -21.39 -8.93
C ILE A 690 -10.45 -21.38 -7.91
N ALA A 691 -9.28 -20.86 -8.28
CA ALA A 691 -8.12 -20.78 -7.39
C ALA A 691 -8.37 -19.87 -6.17
N THR A 692 -9.07 -18.76 -6.38
CA THR A 692 -9.51 -17.83 -5.33
C THR A 692 -10.44 -18.54 -4.35
N CYS A 693 -11.44 -19.30 -4.83
CA CYS A 693 -12.33 -20.08 -3.98
C CYS A 693 -11.58 -21.09 -3.09
N TYR A 694 -10.54 -21.77 -3.63
CA TYR A 694 -9.72 -22.71 -2.84
C TYR A 694 -8.88 -22.03 -1.75
N THR A 695 -8.46 -20.78 -1.98
CA THR A 695 -7.62 -20.01 -1.04
C THR A 695 -8.38 -18.94 -0.27
N TYR A 696 -9.71 -18.88 -0.42
CA TYR A 696 -10.56 -17.83 0.14
C TYR A 696 -10.40 -17.66 1.66
N ASN A 697 -10.27 -18.77 2.37
CA ASN A 697 -10.10 -18.79 3.83
C ASN A 697 -8.65 -18.52 4.28
N SER A 698 -7.67 -18.61 3.38
CA SER A 698 -6.25 -18.40 3.69
C SER A 698 -5.73 -17.00 3.32
N LEU A 699 -6.57 -16.15 2.74
CA LEU A 699 -6.28 -14.73 2.44
C LEU A 699 -6.18 -13.83 3.70
N TYR A 700 -6.16 -14.42 4.91
CA TYR A 700 -6.02 -13.77 6.21
C TYR A 700 -5.26 -14.62 7.22
#